data_AF-I6ZXK5-F1
#
_entry.id   AF-I6ZXK5-F1
#
_cell.length_a   1.000
_cell.length_b   1.000
_cell.length_c   1.000
_cell.angle_alpha   90.00
_cell.angle_beta   90.00
_cell.angle_gamma   90.00
#
_symmetry.space_group_name_H-M   'P 1'
#
loop_
_entity.id
_entity.type
_entity.pdbx_description
1 polymer ?
#
loop_
_entity_poly.entity_id
_entity_poly.type
_entity_poly.pdbx_seq_one_letter_code
_entity_poly.pdbx_strand_id
1 'polypeptide(L)'
;MDKDIRILLVEDAGVMRQMEIKTLNSLGYTNIVEAENGVDAVEYLKDNPEIDLIISDWNMPEMDGFELLKWVRGNQPTAAIPFLMATGRGEKKEVEKANEAGVSSFISKPFNKDELQEKINEAFGIKTEDNGNKKKEPRLTSGGKVRIKAIHIQITDHLTLGVMKHLIKKGELNPKHFELETECMPSWNTVAKALEDGSADVAFILAPLAMDLYNYGVPLRLVLFAHKNGSCCVRNKTGGDDSHGADFFRGKSFYIPHTMSIHNMLGHIFFRNIGLNPGVTGQKGVDVEFEVVAPIKMPEFLAGNPDASGYLVAEPLGTKAIASGIAKLQFLSSELWENHPCCVVAFQEELINNYPDAVKEFTEMLVYSGKFIEQKPSMAAEIAVDFLDPKKELGLKVPILKNVLTEPKGIKTNNLYPVVQDLDFIQRYMHDKMGIGSIIDLNKFVDKRFADQVCSESDKSAAKSYVSEIDLASKAKALLEKSDSDGRDSKTKAVLNMEGKYLRFSLGKEHYGIEILKIIEIIRLIPITPVPNTSPYVKGVINLRGNIVPVIDLRLKLNMPEKEYDDKTRIVIVEDEVDGLLIRVGLIVDEVEAVYDVKASEIENAPDFGNSDSDEYIMALAKTETAIFILLNMGVILKPEKYQKAG
;
A
#
# COMPACT_ATOMS: atom_id res chain seq x y z
N MET A 1 3.07 14.40 27.72
CA MET A 1 4.47 14.81 27.47
C MET A 1 4.43 16.24 26.96
N ASP A 2 5.43 17.05 27.32
CA ASP A 2 5.57 18.39 26.75
C ASP A 2 5.73 18.28 25.23
N LYS A 3 5.02 19.14 24.49
CA LYS A 3 5.01 19.15 23.03
C LYS A 3 5.97 20.20 22.45
N ASP A 4 6.58 21.03 23.32
CA ASP A 4 7.54 22.06 22.96
C ASP A 4 9.01 21.58 22.98
N ILE A 5 9.22 20.27 23.10
CA ILE A 5 10.57 19.68 23.08
C ILE A 5 11.30 19.93 21.76
N ARG A 6 12.61 20.17 21.82
CA ARG A 6 13.47 20.38 20.66
C ARG A 6 14.01 19.04 20.16
N ILE A 7 13.54 18.61 19.00
CA ILE A 7 13.91 17.31 18.39
C ILE A 7 14.95 17.55 17.31
N LEU A 8 16.11 16.90 17.39
CA LEU A 8 17.07 16.80 16.29
C LEU A 8 16.75 15.55 15.47
N LEU A 9 16.26 15.74 14.25
CA LEU A 9 15.98 14.69 13.28
C LEU A 9 17.13 14.59 12.27
N VAL A 10 17.78 13.43 12.22
CA VAL A 10 18.95 13.16 11.37
C VAL A 10 18.57 12.09 10.34
N GLU A 11 18.47 12.47 9.07
CA GLU A 11 17.97 11.65 7.96
C GLU A 11 18.51 12.18 6.63
N ASP A 12 19.16 11.33 5.84
CA ASP A 12 19.81 11.68 4.58
C ASP A 12 18.82 11.69 3.40
N ALA A 13 17.80 10.85 3.43
CA ALA A 13 16.76 10.83 2.41
C ALA A 13 15.76 11.99 2.64
N GLY A 14 15.92 13.09 1.90
CA GLY A 14 15.10 14.29 2.06
C GLY A 14 13.58 14.06 2.02
N VAL A 15 13.09 13.15 1.16
CA VAL A 15 11.66 12.78 1.11
C VAL A 15 11.21 12.10 2.41
N MET A 16 12.03 11.20 2.94
CA MET A 16 11.77 10.50 4.18
C MET A 16 11.78 11.48 5.36
N ARG A 17 12.79 12.37 5.42
CA ARG A 17 12.89 13.43 6.43
C ARG A 17 11.63 14.28 6.49
N GLN A 18 11.11 14.71 5.33
CA GLN A 18 9.88 15.48 5.25
C GLN A 18 8.64 14.70 5.72
N MET A 19 8.58 13.39 5.47
CA MET A 19 7.48 12.56 5.98
C MET A 19 7.56 12.37 7.51
N GLU A 20 8.75 12.17 8.04
CA GLU A 20 8.97 12.06 9.48
C GLU A 20 8.61 13.37 10.19
N ILE A 21 8.99 14.51 9.61
CA ILE A 21 8.56 15.85 10.05
C ILE A 21 7.04 15.98 10.02
N LYS A 22 6.36 15.58 8.94
CA LYS A 22 4.89 15.58 8.88
C LYS A 22 4.28 14.71 9.98
N THR A 23 4.88 13.56 10.25
CA THR A 23 4.41 12.64 11.30
C THR A 23 4.58 13.25 12.69
N LEU A 24 5.75 13.83 12.98
CA LEU A 24 6.04 14.58 14.21
C LEU A 24 5.12 15.79 14.41
N ASN A 25 4.90 16.58 13.36
CA ASN A 25 3.95 17.70 13.37
C ASN A 25 2.53 17.23 13.66
N SER A 26 2.09 16.10 13.08
CA SER A 26 0.78 15.52 13.36
C SER A 26 0.62 15.06 14.82
N LEU A 27 1.72 14.76 15.51
CA LEU A 27 1.79 14.43 16.94
C LEU A 27 1.86 15.67 17.83
N GLY A 28 1.95 16.86 17.24
CA GLY A 28 2.05 18.14 17.93
C GLY A 28 3.48 18.61 18.21
N TYR A 29 4.51 17.88 17.76
CA TYR A 29 5.90 18.33 17.88
C TYR A 29 6.23 19.25 16.70
N THR A 30 6.52 20.52 17.00
CA THR A 30 6.76 21.55 15.97
C THR A 30 8.16 22.14 16.00
N ASN A 31 8.90 21.92 17.10
CA ASN A 31 10.27 22.39 17.28
C ASN A 31 11.28 21.32 16.81
N ILE A 32 11.38 21.17 15.48
CA ILE A 32 12.21 20.15 14.83
C ILE A 32 13.41 20.82 14.17
N VAL A 33 14.60 20.30 14.42
CA VAL A 33 15.86 20.65 13.78
C VAL A 33 16.24 19.52 12.84
N GLU A 34 16.62 19.85 11.61
CA GLU A 34 17.00 18.87 10.59
C GLU A 34 18.53 18.79 10.48
N ALA A 35 19.04 17.58 10.26
CA ALA A 35 20.41 17.31 9.86
C ALA A 35 20.41 16.20 8.80
N GLU A 36 21.36 16.23 7.85
CA GLU A 36 21.37 15.27 6.73
C GLU A 36 22.23 14.04 7.02
N ASN A 37 23.13 14.12 8.00
CA ASN A 37 23.99 13.01 8.41
C ASN A 37 24.54 13.24 9.83
N GLY A 38 25.31 12.26 10.35
CA GLY A 38 25.90 12.36 11.67
C GLY A 38 26.91 13.52 11.85
N VAL A 39 27.60 13.94 10.79
CA VAL A 39 28.54 15.07 10.85
C VAL A 39 27.79 16.38 11.08
N ASP A 40 26.72 16.62 10.31
CA ASP A 40 25.85 17.79 10.46
C ASP A 40 25.25 17.84 11.87
N ALA A 41 24.78 16.68 12.36
CA ALA A 41 24.23 16.56 13.71
C ALA A 41 25.27 16.89 14.79
N VAL A 42 26.51 16.41 14.63
CA VAL A 42 27.62 16.72 15.54
C VAL A 42 27.97 18.20 15.53
N GLU A 43 28.05 18.83 14.36
CA GLU A 43 28.32 20.27 14.25
C GLU A 43 27.25 21.08 14.97
N TYR A 44 25.99 20.72 14.78
CA TYR A 44 24.87 21.37 15.42
C TYR A 44 24.88 21.19 16.97
N LEU A 45 25.12 19.97 17.45
CA LEU A 45 25.09 19.62 18.87
C LEU A 45 26.21 20.26 19.70
N LYS A 46 27.33 20.65 19.07
CA LYS A 46 28.42 21.38 19.76
C LYS A 46 27.95 22.72 20.31
N ASP A 47 27.11 23.42 19.54
CA ASP A 47 26.62 24.75 19.89
C ASP A 47 25.23 24.71 20.56
N ASN A 48 24.48 23.62 20.39
CA ASN A 48 23.10 23.46 20.85
C ASN A 48 22.91 22.18 21.70
N PRO A 49 23.56 22.08 22.87
CA PRO A 49 23.45 20.91 23.73
C PRO A 49 22.07 20.71 24.40
N GLU A 50 21.19 21.71 24.32
CA GLU A 50 19.85 21.71 24.89
C GLU A 50 18.80 20.92 24.08
N ILE A 51 19.23 20.12 23.09
CA ILE A 51 18.34 19.19 22.39
C ILE A 51 17.75 18.18 23.38
N ASP A 52 16.42 18.00 23.31
CA ASP A 52 15.66 17.12 24.21
C ASP A 52 15.57 15.68 23.72
N LEU A 53 15.64 15.47 22.40
CA LEU A 53 15.55 14.16 21.75
C LEU A 53 16.33 14.17 20.44
N ILE A 54 17.11 13.12 20.21
CA ILE A 54 17.69 12.82 18.90
C ILE A 54 16.93 11.66 18.29
N ILE A 55 16.43 11.84 17.06
CA ILE A 55 15.92 10.78 16.21
C ILE A 55 16.87 10.69 15.02
N SER A 56 17.55 9.55 14.86
CA SER A 56 18.56 9.38 13.81
C SER A 56 18.26 8.16 12.98
N ASP A 57 18.41 8.26 11.66
CA ASP A 57 18.59 7.08 10.84
C ASP A 57 19.88 6.35 11.23
N TRP A 58 19.90 5.03 10.97
CA TRP A 58 21.09 4.23 11.13
C TRP A 58 22.07 4.43 9.96
N ASN A 59 21.60 4.37 8.72
CA ASN A 59 22.44 4.30 7.52
C ASN A 59 22.50 5.65 6.83
N MET A 60 23.45 6.48 7.25
CA MET A 60 23.68 7.79 6.64
C MET A 60 25.09 7.86 6.05
N PRO A 61 25.31 8.67 4.99
CA PRO A 61 26.64 8.93 4.46
C PRO A 61 27.51 9.67 5.50
N GLU A 62 28.82 9.62 5.30
CA GLU A 62 29.86 10.30 6.11
C GLU A 62 29.98 9.81 7.56
N MET A 63 28.93 9.92 8.36
CA MET A 63 28.84 9.41 9.73
C MET A 63 27.47 8.77 9.94
N ASP A 64 27.48 7.47 10.25
CA ASP A 64 26.27 6.69 10.45
C ASP A 64 25.63 6.98 11.84
N GLY A 65 24.40 6.50 12.04
CA GLY A 65 23.66 6.73 13.29
C GLY A 65 24.33 6.11 14.52
N PHE A 66 25.02 4.97 14.36
CA PHE A 66 25.74 4.30 15.45
C PHE A 66 27.02 5.06 15.85
N GLU A 67 27.73 5.62 14.88
CA GLU A 67 28.85 6.54 15.09
C GLU A 67 28.39 7.82 15.79
N LEU A 68 27.28 8.40 15.35
CA LEU A 68 26.64 9.54 16.01
C LEU A 68 26.26 9.19 17.46
N LEU A 69 25.62 8.04 17.71
CA LEU A 69 25.25 7.59 19.07
C LEU A 69 26.48 7.50 19.98
N LYS A 70 27.57 6.87 19.52
CA LYS A 70 28.83 6.79 20.29
C LYS A 70 29.38 8.18 20.58
N TRP A 71 29.31 9.10 19.62
CA TRP A 71 29.74 10.48 19.82
C TRP A 71 28.87 11.16 20.87
N VAL A 72 27.54 11.12 20.74
CA VAL A 72 26.59 11.72 21.68
C VAL A 72 26.85 11.25 23.11
N ARG A 73 27.04 9.93 23.29
CA ARG A 73 27.30 9.30 24.60
C ARG A 73 28.70 9.58 25.15
N GLY A 74 29.68 9.77 24.26
CA GLY A 74 31.06 10.10 24.61
C GLY A 74 31.30 11.57 24.99
N ASN A 75 30.34 12.46 24.71
CA ASN A 75 30.50 13.91 24.93
C ASN A 75 29.52 14.42 25.99
N GLN A 76 30.04 15.15 26.97
CA GLN A 76 29.22 16.00 27.83
C GLN A 76 29.09 17.38 27.16
N PRO A 77 27.91 18.00 27.14
CA PRO A 77 26.69 17.64 27.89
C PRO A 77 25.70 16.69 27.17
N THR A 78 25.97 16.25 25.93
CA THR A 78 25.01 15.50 25.09
C THR A 78 24.72 14.07 25.57
N ALA A 79 25.55 13.51 26.44
CA ALA A 79 25.49 12.10 26.82
C ALA A 79 24.15 11.65 27.41
N ALA A 80 23.39 12.56 28.04
CA ALA A 80 22.11 12.25 28.66
C ALA A 80 20.92 12.37 27.69
N ILE A 81 21.11 12.91 26.49
CA ILE A 81 20.01 13.16 25.55
C ILE A 81 19.40 11.81 25.12
N PRO A 82 18.07 11.62 25.27
CA PRO A 82 17.37 10.49 24.70
C PRO A 82 17.70 10.31 23.22
N PHE A 83 18.08 9.10 22.85
CA PHE A 83 18.47 8.77 21.48
C PHE A 83 17.55 7.66 20.95
N LEU A 84 16.66 8.03 20.04
CA LEU A 84 15.78 7.12 19.32
C LEU A 84 16.43 6.76 17.99
N MET A 85 16.82 5.51 17.84
CA MET A 85 17.43 5.01 16.62
C MET A 85 16.36 4.50 15.66
N ALA A 86 16.30 5.05 14.45
CA ALA A 86 15.43 4.58 13.39
C ALA A 86 16.21 3.64 12.46
N THR A 87 15.66 2.46 12.15
CA THR A 87 16.39 1.42 11.41
C THR A 87 15.53 0.80 10.31
N GLY A 88 16.08 0.55 9.12
CA GLY A 88 15.44 -0.18 8.00
C GLY A 88 15.25 -1.69 8.22
N ARG A 89 15.27 -2.12 9.49
CA ARG A 89 15.25 -3.48 10.04
C ARG A 89 16.59 -4.23 10.05
N GLY A 90 16.92 -4.80 11.21
CA GLY A 90 16.79 -6.25 11.36
C GLY A 90 18.02 -7.12 11.65
N GLU A 91 19.22 -6.59 11.89
CA GLU A 91 20.26 -7.43 12.48
C GLU A 91 20.17 -7.36 14.01
N LYS A 92 19.72 -8.44 14.67
CA LYS A 92 19.76 -8.55 16.15
C LYS A 92 21.12 -8.10 16.72
N LYS A 93 22.21 -8.37 15.98
CA LYS A 93 23.56 -7.96 16.31
C LYS A 93 23.77 -6.44 16.33
N GLU A 94 23.12 -5.68 15.45
CA GLU A 94 23.20 -4.22 15.43
C GLU A 94 22.40 -3.61 16.58
N VAL A 95 21.20 -4.16 16.82
CA VAL A 95 20.38 -3.78 17.98
C VAL A 95 21.13 -4.05 19.30
N GLU A 96 21.79 -5.20 19.41
CA GLU A 96 22.66 -5.53 20.56
C GLU A 96 23.80 -4.50 20.73
N LYS A 97 24.54 -4.18 19.66
CA LYS A 97 25.62 -3.17 19.70
C LYS A 97 25.13 -1.80 20.13
N ALA A 98 24.00 -1.34 19.60
CA ALA A 98 23.45 -0.03 19.96
C ALA A 98 22.88 0.00 21.39
N ASN A 99 22.33 -1.11 21.88
CA ASN A 99 21.98 -1.25 23.30
C ASN A 99 23.22 -1.12 24.21
N GLU A 100 24.32 -1.78 23.87
CA GLU A 100 25.60 -1.65 24.61
C GLU A 100 26.14 -0.21 24.57
N ALA A 101 25.90 0.52 23.47
CA ALA A 101 26.27 1.93 23.32
C ALA A 101 25.30 2.91 24.04
N GLY A 102 24.21 2.43 24.63
CA GLY A 102 23.28 3.25 25.42
C GLY A 102 22.22 3.99 24.62
N VAL A 103 21.75 3.44 23.50
CA VAL A 103 20.54 3.92 22.81
C VAL A 103 19.33 3.88 23.74
N SER A 104 18.39 4.82 23.59
CA SER A 104 17.22 4.94 24.48
C SER A 104 16.03 4.11 24.00
N SER A 105 15.79 4.04 22.69
CA SER A 105 14.78 3.18 22.09
C SER A 105 15.09 2.99 20.59
N PHE A 106 14.37 2.06 19.95
CA PHE A 106 14.45 1.80 18.51
C PHE A 106 13.08 1.94 17.86
N ILE A 107 13.08 2.43 16.63
CA ILE A 107 11.91 2.45 15.77
C ILE A 107 12.25 1.85 14.40
N SER A 108 11.40 0.93 13.94
CA SER A 108 11.61 0.29 12.65
C SER A 108 11.00 1.14 11.54
N LYS A 109 11.80 1.47 10.54
CA LYS A 109 11.38 2.19 9.35
C LYS A 109 10.67 1.26 8.35
N PRO A 110 9.65 1.76 7.63
CA PRO A 110 8.93 2.99 7.91
C PRO A 110 7.98 2.81 9.11
N PHE A 111 7.74 3.89 9.85
CA PHE A 111 6.89 3.89 11.04
C PHE A 111 5.68 4.80 10.89
N ASN A 112 4.64 4.53 11.68
CA ASN A 112 3.45 5.37 11.75
C ASN A 112 3.43 6.28 13.00
N LYS A 113 2.41 7.14 13.07
CA LYS A 113 2.17 8.09 14.16
C LYS A 113 2.14 7.43 15.54
N ASP A 114 1.45 6.31 15.67
CA ASP A 114 1.23 5.65 16.95
C ASP A 114 2.52 4.95 17.41
N GLU A 115 3.21 4.27 16.50
CA GLU A 115 4.53 3.66 16.75
C GLU A 115 5.56 4.72 17.17
N LEU A 116 5.64 5.84 16.45
CA LEU A 116 6.55 6.92 16.78
C LEU A 116 6.26 7.50 18.17
N GLN A 117 4.99 7.71 18.50
CA GLN A 117 4.60 8.20 19.81
C GLN A 117 4.94 7.22 20.94
N GLU A 118 4.72 5.92 20.72
CA GLU A 118 5.12 4.85 21.66
C GLU A 118 6.63 4.88 21.88
N LYS A 119 7.43 4.91 20.81
CA LYS A 119 8.89 4.87 20.88
C LYS A 119 9.52 6.14 21.45
N ILE A 120 8.91 7.30 21.21
CA ILE A 120 9.28 8.54 21.91
C ILE A 120 9.03 8.36 23.41
N ASN A 121 7.86 7.89 23.83
CA ASN A 121 7.57 7.69 25.26
C ASN A 121 8.58 6.73 25.92
N GLU A 122 8.89 5.60 25.24
CA GLU A 122 9.92 4.66 25.69
C GLU A 122 11.29 5.32 25.84
N ALA A 123 11.73 6.13 24.86
CA ALA A 123 13.02 6.82 24.89
C ALA A 123 13.16 7.77 26.09
N PHE A 124 12.05 8.38 26.54
CA PHE A 124 12.00 9.21 27.75
C PHE A 124 11.80 8.42 29.05
N GLY A 125 11.80 7.08 28.99
CA GLY A 125 11.56 6.22 30.16
C GLY A 125 10.13 6.31 30.69
N ILE A 126 9.21 6.88 29.93
CA ILE A 126 7.79 6.90 30.26
C ILE A 126 7.27 5.49 29.96
N LYS A 127 7.05 4.72 31.01
CA LYS A 127 6.32 3.45 30.89
C LYS A 127 4.92 3.77 30.36
N THR A 128 4.69 3.51 29.09
CA THR A 128 3.34 3.22 28.60
C THR A 128 2.83 2.06 29.45
N GLU A 129 1.58 2.12 29.90
CA GLU A 129 0.96 0.92 30.45
C GLU A 129 1.19 -0.20 29.45
N ASP A 130 1.88 -1.24 29.90
CA ASP A 130 2.16 -2.41 29.10
C ASP A 130 0.82 -2.91 28.54
N ASN A 131 0.60 -2.73 27.23
CA ASN A 131 -0.50 -3.38 26.54
C ASN A 131 -0.37 -4.92 26.64
N GLY A 132 0.77 -5.44 27.11
CA GLY A 132 0.99 -6.81 27.55
C GLY A 132 0.17 -7.22 28.79
N ASN A 133 -0.50 -6.30 29.48
CA ASN A 133 -1.43 -6.60 30.57
C ASN A 133 -2.88 -6.23 30.26
N LYS A 134 -3.30 -6.24 28.99
CA LYS A 134 -4.69 -6.62 28.71
C LYS A 134 -4.88 -7.97 29.36
N LYS A 135 -5.75 -8.07 30.38
CA LYS A 135 -6.21 -9.37 30.91
C LYS A 135 -6.45 -10.28 29.71
N LYS A 136 -5.56 -11.25 29.46
CA LYS A 136 -5.73 -12.19 28.35
C LYS A 136 -7.11 -12.77 28.54
N GLU A 137 -8.00 -12.51 27.59
CA GLU A 137 -9.32 -13.09 27.65
C GLU A 137 -9.17 -14.60 27.81
N PRO A 138 -10.07 -15.27 28.54
CA PRO A 138 -10.01 -16.71 28.66
C PRO A 138 -9.90 -17.34 27.27
N ARG A 139 -8.86 -18.18 27.08
CA ARG A 139 -8.57 -18.88 25.82
C ARG A 139 -9.80 -19.62 25.27
N LEU A 140 -10.63 -20.13 26.18
CA LEU A 140 -11.92 -20.73 25.86
C LEU A 140 -13.07 -19.75 26.08
N THR A 141 -13.99 -19.71 25.14
CA THR A 141 -15.26 -18.99 25.24
C THR A 141 -16.19 -19.71 26.22
N SER A 142 -17.28 -19.05 26.63
CA SER A 142 -18.33 -19.70 27.45
C SER A 142 -18.94 -20.94 26.77
N GLY A 143 -18.89 -21.00 25.44
CA GLY A 143 -19.33 -22.14 24.64
C GLY A 143 -18.26 -23.22 24.41
N GLY A 144 -17.09 -23.11 25.06
CA GLY A 144 -16.00 -24.09 24.94
C GLY A 144 -15.18 -23.99 23.65
N LYS A 145 -15.37 -22.94 22.84
CA LYS A 145 -14.58 -22.70 21.62
C LYS A 145 -13.28 -21.98 21.97
N VAL A 146 -12.22 -22.24 21.22
CA VAL A 146 -10.94 -21.55 21.36
C VAL A 146 -11.01 -20.19 20.67
N ARG A 147 -10.62 -19.11 21.34
CA ARG A 147 -10.41 -17.82 20.66
C ARG A 147 -9.12 -17.88 19.85
N ILE A 148 -9.21 -17.58 18.56
CA ILE A 148 -8.09 -17.47 17.65
C ILE A 148 -8.03 -16.03 17.14
N LYS A 149 -6.95 -15.33 17.48
CA LYS A 149 -6.65 -14.00 16.94
C LYS A 149 -5.71 -14.12 15.74
N ALA A 150 -6.25 -13.84 14.55
CA ALA A 150 -5.53 -13.89 13.28
C ALA A 150 -5.18 -12.49 12.78
N ILE A 151 -3.89 -12.21 12.55
CA ILE A 151 -3.43 -10.90 12.09
C ILE A 151 -3.08 -10.92 10.60
N HIS A 152 -3.31 -9.80 9.92
CA HIS A 152 -3.08 -9.63 8.49
C HIS A 152 -2.74 -8.18 8.15
N ILE A 153 -2.20 -7.92 6.96
CA ILE A 153 -2.13 -6.56 6.37
C ILE A 153 -3.09 -6.40 5.17
N GLN A 154 -3.09 -5.22 4.57
CA GLN A 154 -4.03 -4.73 3.55
C GLN A 154 -3.62 -5.13 2.12
N ILE A 155 -3.51 -6.44 1.86
CA ILE A 155 -3.14 -7.01 0.56
C ILE A 155 -4.03 -8.21 0.19
N THR A 156 -4.22 -8.48 -1.11
CA THR A 156 -5.07 -9.59 -1.58
C THR A 156 -4.54 -10.97 -1.21
N ASP A 157 -3.25 -11.09 -0.92
CA ASP A 157 -2.60 -12.32 -0.41
C ASP A 157 -3.30 -12.89 0.83
N HIS A 158 -3.99 -12.02 1.59
CA HIS A 158 -4.65 -12.36 2.85
C HIS A 158 -6.18 -12.47 2.70
N LEU A 159 -6.71 -12.37 1.48
CA LEU A 159 -8.16 -12.31 1.23
C LEU A 159 -8.89 -13.60 1.64
N THR A 160 -8.20 -14.74 1.68
CA THR A 160 -8.78 -16.00 2.19
C THR A 160 -9.27 -15.84 3.64
N LEU A 161 -8.56 -15.09 4.49
CA LEU A 161 -9.00 -14.75 5.85
C LEU A 161 -10.24 -13.84 5.82
N GLY A 162 -10.26 -12.85 4.92
CA GLY A 162 -11.37 -11.91 4.79
C GLY A 162 -12.67 -12.57 4.34
N VAL A 163 -12.58 -13.47 3.36
CA VAL A 163 -13.71 -14.29 2.92
C VAL A 163 -14.17 -15.23 4.03
N MET A 164 -13.25 -15.92 4.72
CA MET A 164 -13.62 -16.77 5.86
C MET A 164 -14.37 -15.96 6.93
N LYS A 165 -13.84 -14.80 7.33
CA LYS A 165 -14.47 -13.90 8.30
C LYS A 165 -15.87 -13.45 7.83
N HIS A 166 -16.01 -13.08 6.56
CA HIS A 166 -17.29 -12.67 6.00
C HIS A 166 -18.33 -13.78 6.06
N LEU A 167 -17.96 -14.99 5.63
CA LEU A 167 -18.85 -16.14 5.61
C LEU A 167 -19.25 -16.58 7.03
N ILE A 168 -18.34 -16.50 8.01
CA ILE A 168 -18.66 -16.72 9.43
C ILE A 168 -19.66 -15.68 9.92
N LYS A 169 -19.43 -14.39 9.64
CA LYS A 169 -20.33 -13.30 10.04
C LYS A 169 -21.74 -13.45 9.43
N LYS A 170 -21.84 -14.01 8.23
CA LYS A 170 -23.13 -14.30 7.56
C LYS A 170 -23.80 -15.60 8.01
N GLY A 171 -23.13 -16.41 8.84
CA GLY A 171 -23.62 -17.73 9.27
C GLY A 171 -23.53 -18.80 8.19
N GLU A 172 -22.81 -18.53 7.09
CA GLU A 172 -22.57 -19.50 6.01
C GLU A 172 -21.46 -20.50 6.38
N LEU A 173 -20.51 -20.07 7.22
CA LEU A 173 -19.56 -20.95 7.91
C LEU A 173 -19.80 -20.87 9.42
N ASN A 174 -19.86 -22.02 10.09
CA ASN A 174 -20.15 -22.09 11.53
C ASN A 174 -19.07 -22.91 12.24
N PRO A 175 -17.97 -22.26 12.68
CA PRO A 175 -16.89 -22.97 13.37
C PRO A 175 -17.38 -23.60 14.65
N LYS A 176 -17.04 -24.86 14.88
CA LYS A 176 -17.40 -25.63 16.08
C LYS A 176 -16.34 -25.52 17.16
N HIS A 177 -15.07 -25.40 16.79
CA HIS A 177 -13.93 -25.49 17.68
C HIS A 177 -13.30 -24.12 18.00
N PHE A 178 -13.56 -23.09 17.21
CA PHE A 178 -12.99 -21.76 17.44
C PHE A 178 -13.96 -20.58 17.28
N GLU A 179 -13.56 -19.45 17.82
CA GLU A 179 -14.13 -18.13 17.54
C GLU A 179 -13.03 -17.26 16.92
N LEU A 180 -13.34 -16.61 15.79
CA LEU A 180 -12.37 -15.86 15.01
C LEU A 180 -12.38 -14.37 15.38
N GLU A 181 -11.22 -13.87 15.78
CA GLU A 181 -10.91 -12.45 15.79
C GLU A 181 -9.88 -12.15 14.70
N THR A 182 -10.00 -11.02 14.02
CA THR A 182 -9.00 -10.58 13.05
C THR A 182 -8.54 -9.16 13.33
N GLU A 183 -7.24 -8.90 13.22
CA GLU A 183 -6.67 -7.56 13.34
C GLU A 183 -5.88 -7.19 12.08
N CYS A 184 -6.13 -5.99 11.56
CA CYS A 184 -5.43 -5.46 10.41
C CYS A 184 -4.25 -4.61 10.86
N MET A 185 -3.04 -5.06 10.56
CA MET A 185 -1.79 -4.46 11.00
C MET A 185 -1.27 -3.46 9.96
N PRO A 186 -0.62 -2.37 10.37
CA PRO A 186 -0.12 -1.34 9.48
C PRO A 186 1.15 -1.75 8.71
N SER A 187 1.94 -2.70 9.24
CA SER A 187 3.26 -3.03 8.70
C SER A 187 3.65 -4.49 8.97
N TRP A 188 4.65 -5.00 8.25
CA TRP A 188 5.22 -6.32 8.54
C TRP A 188 5.95 -6.39 9.90
N ASN A 189 6.43 -5.26 10.40
CA ASN A 189 7.14 -5.18 11.69
C ASN A 189 6.18 -5.39 12.86
N THR A 190 4.99 -4.80 12.78
CA THR A 190 3.94 -5.02 13.79
C THR A 190 3.39 -6.45 13.77
N VAL A 191 3.32 -7.06 12.58
CA VAL A 191 3.00 -8.50 12.45
C VAL A 191 4.06 -9.36 13.14
N ALA A 192 5.35 -9.09 12.92
CA ALA A 192 6.45 -9.81 13.56
C ALA A 192 6.42 -9.66 15.09
N LYS A 193 6.31 -8.42 15.60
CA LYS A 193 6.24 -8.12 17.05
C LYS A 193 5.09 -8.88 17.72
N ALA A 194 3.91 -8.91 17.10
CA ALA A 194 2.74 -9.60 17.64
C ALA A 194 2.88 -11.14 17.72
N LEU A 195 3.74 -11.73 16.89
CA LEU A 195 4.10 -13.14 16.99
C LEU A 195 5.18 -13.38 18.06
N GLU A 196 6.17 -12.50 18.15
CA GLU A 196 7.25 -12.57 19.14
C GLU A 196 6.73 -12.47 20.58
N ASP A 197 5.78 -11.55 20.83
CA ASP A 197 5.19 -11.35 22.17
C ASP A 197 4.00 -12.29 22.47
N GLY A 198 3.57 -13.09 21.49
CA GLY A 198 2.43 -14.00 21.61
C GLY A 198 1.08 -13.29 21.81
N SER A 199 0.95 -12.05 21.34
CA SER A 199 -0.32 -11.30 21.31
C SER A 199 -1.21 -11.66 20.12
N ALA A 200 -0.67 -12.39 19.13
CA ALA A 200 -1.40 -13.02 18.04
C ALA A 200 -1.17 -14.54 17.99
N ASP A 201 -2.22 -15.29 17.65
CA ASP A 201 -2.17 -16.75 17.57
C ASP A 201 -1.82 -17.25 16.17
N VAL A 202 -2.26 -16.49 15.16
CA VAL A 202 -2.10 -16.82 13.74
C VAL A 202 -1.71 -15.54 13.00
N ALA A 203 -0.77 -15.65 12.07
CA ALA A 203 -0.42 -14.55 11.18
C ALA A 203 -0.42 -14.99 9.72
N PHE A 204 -0.95 -14.12 8.88
CA PHE A 204 -0.69 -14.13 7.45
C PHE A 204 0.55 -13.27 7.21
N ILE A 205 1.67 -13.94 6.89
CA ILE A 205 3.00 -13.34 6.98
C ILE A 205 3.88 -13.79 5.81
N LEU A 206 4.84 -12.95 5.40
CA LEU A 206 5.85 -13.29 4.41
C LEU A 206 6.61 -14.57 4.81
N ALA A 207 6.76 -15.52 3.89
CA ALA A 207 7.45 -16.78 4.15
C ALA A 207 8.88 -16.59 4.68
N PRO A 208 9.74 -15.74 4.08
CA PRO A 208 11.09 -15.52 4.60
C PRO A 208 11.09 -14.94 6.01
N LEU A 209 10.14 -14.05 6.31
CA LEU A 209 10.00 -13.47 7.63
C LEU A 209 9.59 -14.51 8.68
N ALA A 210 8.62 -15.39 8.36
CA ALA A 210 8.25 -16.47 9.26
C ALA A 210 9.41 -17.43 9.54
N MET A 211 10.21 -17.76 8.50
CA MET A 211 11.42 -18.58 8.66
C MET A 211 12.47 -17.90 9.54
N ASP A 212 12.65 -16.59 9.39
CA ASP A 212 13.57 -15.79 10.20
C ASP A 212 13.16 -15.75 11.68
N LEU A 213 11.87 -15.47 11.97
CA LEU A 213 11.33 -15.50 13.33
C LEU A 213 11.50 -16.87 13.99
N TYR A 214 11.21 -17.95 13.24
CA TYR A 214 11.42 -19.31 13.71
C TYR A 214 12.88 -19.60 14.05
N ASN A 215 13.81 -19.21 13.16
CA ASN A 215 15.25 -19.33 13.41
C ASN A 215 15.68 -18.62 14.70
N TYR A 216 15.06 -17.49 15.01
CA TYR A 216 15.30 -16.70 16.20
C TYR A 216 14.55 -17.15 17.46
N GLY A 217 13.90 -18.32 17.40
CA GLY A 217 13.31 -18.98 18.57
C GLY A 217 11.86 -18.61 18.85
N VAL A 218 11.18 -17.88 17.95
CA VAL A 218 9.75 -17.66 18.09
C VAL A 218 9.02 -18.99 17.84
N PRO A 219 8.20 -19.48 18.78
CA PRO A 219 7.63 -20.82 18.72
C PRO A 219 6.42 -20.86 17.77
N LEU A 220 6.68 -20.76 16.46
CA LEU A 220 5.66 -20.78 15.41
C LEU A 220 5.93 -21.86 14.36
N ARG A 221 4.88 -22.34 13.70
CA ARG A 221 4.99 -23.25 12.55
C ARG A 221 4.11 -22.81 11.38
N LEU A 222 4.58 -23.10 10.19
CA LEU A 222 3.82 -22.94 8.96
C LEU A 222 2.85 -24.11 8.79
N VAL A 223 1.55 -23.82 8.65
CA VAL A 223 0.53 -24.86 8.43
C VAL A 223 0.05 -24.89 6.96
N LEU A 224 -0.07 -23.72 6.33
CA LEU A 224 -0.63 -23.57 4.99
C LEU A 224 0.07 -22.42 4.26
N PHE A 225 0.11 -22.44 2.93
CA PHE A 225 0.36 -21.21 2.18
C PHE A 225 -0.89 -20.33 2.20
N ALA A 226 -0.73 -19.00 2.22
CA ALA A 226 -1.87 -18.10 2.16
C ALA A 226 -2.40 -17.92 0.73
N HIS A 227 -1.49 -18.01 -0.25
CA HIS A 227 -1.74 -17.90 -1.69
C HIS A 227 -0.49 -18.34 -2.47
N LYS A 228 -0.59 -18.31 -3.80
CA LYS A 228 0.54 -18.31 -4.75
C LYS A 228 0.41 -17.14 -5.72
N ASN A 229 1.51 -16.71 -6.34
CA ASN A 229 1.57 -15.53 -7.22
C ASN A 229 1.02 -14.27 -6.53
N GLY A 230 0.52 -13.28 -7.28
CA GLY A 230 -0.22 -12.15 -6.73
C GLY A 230 0.59 -10.89 -6.45
N SER A 231 1.87 -10.86 -6.85
CA SER A 231 2.70 -9.66 -6.77
C SER A 231 2.89 -9.03 -8.16
N CYS A 232 3.11 -7.73 -8.16
CA CYS A 232 3.27 -6.91 -9.35
C CYS A 232 4.50 -6.02 -9.21
N CYS A 233 5.32 -5.97 -10.26
CA CYS A 233 6.38 -4.98 -10.42
C CYS A 233 5.80 -3.82 -11.23
N VAL A 234 5.95 -2.59 -10.74
CA VAL A 234 5.53 -1.39 -11.47
C VAL A 234 6.70 -0.45 -11.67
N ARG A 235 6.68 0.31 -12.78
CA ARG A 235 7.60 1.41 -13.06
C ARG A 235 6.93 2.75 -12.79
N ASN A 236 7.68 3.72 -12.30
CA ASN A 236 7.22 5.09 -12.11
C ASN A 236 6.87 5.75 -13.46
N LYS A 237 5.82 6.58 -13.47
CA LYS A 237 5.51 7.47 -14.59
C LYS A 237 6.01 8.90 -14.38
N THR A 238 6.25 9.31 -13.13
CA THR A 238 6.77 10.64 -12.80
C THR A 238 8.30 10.64 -12.95
N GLY A 239 8.89 11.76 -13.39
CA GLY A 239 10.36 11.93 -13.44
C GLY A 239 10.99 12.24 -14.79
N GLY A 240 10.25 12.23 -15.91
CA GLY A 240 10.72 12.77 -17.20
C GLY A 240 11.98 12.12 -17.80
N ASP A 241 12.36 10.94 -17.32
CA ASP A 241 13.53 10.22 -17.81
C ASP A 241 13.17 9.40 -19.07
N ASP A 242 13.76 9.78 -20.20
CA ASP A 242 13.63 9.12 -21.50
C ASP A 242 14.47 7.84 -21.62
N SER A 243 15.20 7.45 -20.57
CA SER A 243 16.00 6.22 -20.59
C SER A 243 15.12 4.97 -20.74
N HIS A 244 15.67 3.98 -21.44
CA HIS A 244 14.96 2.74 -21.81
C HIS A 244 15.70 1.52 -21.29
N GLY A 245 15.01 0.39 -21.24
CA GLY A 245 15.60 -0.87 -20.79
C GLY A 245 16.16 -0.80 -19.37
N ALA A 246 17.38 -1.33 -19.18
CA ALA A 246 17.99 -1.44 -17.85
C ALA A 246 18.43 -0.07 -17.29
N ASP A 247 18.82 0.86 -18.15
CA ASP A 247 19.33 2.17 -17.71
C ASP A 247 18.24 3.02 -17.03
N PHE A 248 16.96 2.74 -17.30
CA PHE A 248 15.83 3.33 -16.58
C PHE A 248 15.91 3.16 -15.05
N PHE A 249 16.48 2.07 -14.57
CA PHE A 249 16.56 1.77 -13.14
C PHE A 249 17.88 2.20 -12.51
N ARG A 250 18.90 2.50 -13.32
CA ARG A 250 20.26 2.73 -12.83
C ARG A 250 20.35 4.05 -12.05
N GLY A 251 20.93 3.99 -10.85
CA GLY A 251 21.10 5.13 -9.96
C GLY A 251 19.79 5.60 -9.29
N LYS A 252 18.74 4.79 -9.33
CA LYS A 252 17.42 5.11 -8.77
C LYS A 252 17.04 4.19 -7.63
N SER A 253 16.17 4.70 -6.76
CA SER A 253 15.54 3.91 -5.71
C SER A 253 14.48 2.96 -6.30
N PHE A 254 14.23 1.86 -5.62
CA PHE A 254 13.22 0.87 -5.95
C PHE A 254 12.62 0.27 -4.67
N TYR A 255 11.31 0.42 -4.48
CA TYR A 255 10.70 0.05 -3.20
C TYR A 255 10.38 -1.43 -3.10
N ILE A 256 10.67 -1.98 -1.92
CA ILE A 256 10.31 -3.34 -1.52
C ILE A 256 9.58 -3.30 -0.17
N PRO A 257 8.66 -4.25 0.10
CA PRO A 257 7.84 -4.20 1.29
C PRO A 257 8.60 -4.55 2.56
N HIS A 258 9.67 -5.32 2.39
CA HIS A 258 10.48 -5.85 3.48
C HIS A 258 11.76 -6.51 2.95
N THR A 259 12.89 -6.41 3.65
CA THR A 259 14.15 -7.12 3.29
C THR A 259 13.98 -8.64 3.30
N MET A 260 13.33 -9.17 4.33
CA MET A 260 12.89 -10.57 4.41
C MET A 260 11.58 -10.81 3.64
N SER A 261 11.59 -10.62 2.32
CA SER A 261 10.43 -10.88 1.46
C SER A 261 10.79 -11.51 0.12
N ILE A 262 9.80 -12.22 -0.45
CA ILE A 262 9.88 -12.73 -1.82
C ILE A 262 9.99 -11.59 -2.85
N HIS A 263 9.42 -10.43 -2.55
CA HIS A 263 9.54 -9.23 -3.37
C HIS A 263 10.99 -8.76 -3.48
N ASN A 264 11.72 -8.70 -2.36
CA ASN A 264 13.16 -8.41 -2.36
C ASN A 264 13.91 -9.45 -3.22
N MET A 265 13.66 -10.73 -2.97
CA MET A 265 14.32 -11.83 -3.69
C MET A 265 14.05 -11.79 -5.21
N LEU A 266 12.80 -11.62 -5.62
CA LEU A 266 12.41 -11.55 -7.03
C LEU A 266 12.92 -10.27 -7.70
N GLY A 267 12.92 -9.14 -6.99
CA GLY A 267 13.56 -7.91 -7.45
C GLY A 267 15.05 -8.12 -7.66
N HIS A 268 15.74 -8.74 -6.70
CA HIS A 268 17.15 -9.09 -6.81
C HIS A 268 17.42 -9.99 -8.02
N ILE A 269 16.62 -11.05 -8.21
CA ILE A 269 16.69 -11.92 -9.40
C ILE A 269 16.53 -11.11 -10.68
N PHE A 270 15.51 -10.27 -10.78
CA PHE A 270 15.23 -9.47 -11.97
C PHE A 270 16.41 -8.56 -12.32
N PHE A 271 16.83 -7.70 -11.39
CA PHE A 271 17.88 -6.71 -11.64
C PHE A 271 19.24 -7.35 -11.96
N ARG A 272 19.64 -8.40 -11.24
CA ARG A 272 20.88 -9.14 -11.52
C ARG A 272 20.89 -9.74 -12.93
N ASN A 273 19.76 -10.23 -13.40
CA ASN A 273 19.66 -10.87 -14.72
C ASN A 273 19.54 -9.89 -15.88
N ILE A 274 19.22 -8.63 -15.62
CA ILE A 274 19.30 -7.53 -16.61
C ILE A 274 20.63 -6.75 -16.53
N GLY A 275 21.59 -7.20 -15.72
CA GLY A 275 22.93 -6.64 -15.65
C GLY A 275 23.10 -5.47 -14.68
N LEU A 276 22.17 -5.30 -13.73
CA LEU A 276 22.28 -4.32 -12.65
C LEU A 276 22.59 -5.01 -11.32
N ASN A 277 23.28 -4.30 -10.43
CA ASN A 277 23.53 -4.74 -9.07
C ASN A 277 22.55 -4.08 -8.07
N PRO A 278 21.45 -4.74 -7.69
CA PRO A 278 20.56 -4.21 -6.65
C PRO A 278 21.17 -4.40 -5.26
N GLY A 279 20.88 -3.48 -4.35
CA GLY A 279 21.31 -3.59 -2.95
C GLY A 279 20.55 -2.61 -2.07
N VAL A 280 20.54 -2.85 -0.77
CA VAL A 280 19.88 -1.95 0.19
C VAL A 280 20.74 -0.69 0.39
N THR A 281 20.11 0.44 0.70
CA THR A 281 20.75 1.71 1.05
C THR A 281 21.99 1.54 1.92
N GLY A 282 23.09 2.21 1.54
CA GLY A 282 24.39 2.14 2.23
C GLY A 282 25.37 1.08 1.72
N GLN A 283 24.97 0.16 0.82
CA GLN A 283 25.90 -0.81 0.22
C GLN A 283 26.72 -0.19 -0.94
N LYS A 284 28.02 -0.49 -1.00
CA LYS A 284 28.91 0.01 -2.07
C LYS A 284 28.69 -0.75 -3.39
N GLY A 285 28.73 -0.01 -4.51
CA GLY A 285 28.64 -0.58 -5.86
C GLY A 285 27.24 -1.01 -6.28
N VAL A 286 26.21 -0.38 -5.72
CA VAL A 286 24.81 -0.61 -6.04
C VAL A 286 24.40 0.22 -7.25
N ASP A 287 23.76 -0.43 -8.23
CA ASP A 287 23.15 0.21 -9.40
C ASP A 287 21.68 0.55 -9.19
N VAL A 288 20.97 -0.17 -8.30
CA VAL A 288 19.55 0.06 -7.99
C VAL A 288 19.35 -0.06 -6.48
N GLU A 289 18.92 1.02 -5.86
CA GLU A 289 18.85 1.13 -4.41
C GLU A 289 17.50 0.63 -3.88
N PHE A 290 17.53 -0.43 -3.08
CA PHE A 290 16.33 -1.00 -2.49
C PHE A 290 16.00 -0.33 -1.17
N GLU A 291 14.86 0.35 -1.15
CA GLU A 291 14.33 0.99 0.05
C GLU A 291 13.11 0.22 0.57
N VAL A 292 13.03 0.09 1.89
CA VAL A 292 11.91 -0.61 2.55
C VAL A 292 10.77 0.37 2.77
N VAL A 293 9.63 0.12 2.12
CA VAL A 293 8.43 0.94 2.27
C VAL A 293 7.25 0.03 2.61
N ALA A 294 6.41 0.42 3.58
CA ALA A 294 5.22 -0.34 3.92
C ALA A 294 4.30 -0.41 2.68
N PRO A 295 3.71 -1.57 2.35
CA PRO A 295 2.97 -1.74 1.10
C PRO A 295 1.96 -0.61 0.83
N ILE A 296 1.13 -0.27 1.82
CA ILE A 296 0.08 0.75 1.68
C ILE A 296 0.60 2.16 1.36
N LYS A 297 1.89 2.41 1.64
CA LYS A 297 2.55 3.71 1.41
C LYS A 297 3.28 3.78 0.07
N MET A 298 3.57 2.65 -0.58
CA MET A 298 4.33 2.63 -1.83
C MET A 298 3.71 3.49 -2.96
N PRO A 299 2.38 3.46 -3.22
CA PRO A 299 1.81 4.31 -4.26
C PRO A 299 1.99 5.81 -3.98
N GLU A 300 1.82 6.22 -2.72
CA GLU A 300 1.98 7.61 -2.27
C GLU A 300 3.44 8.06 -2.39
N PHE A 301 4.38 7.21 -1.94
CA PHE A 301 5.82 7.48 -2.04
C PHE A 301 6.30 7.54 -3.48
N LEU A 302 5.80 6.67 -4.35
CA LEU A 302 6.17 6.65 -5.77
C LEU A 302 5.67 7.92 -6.48
N ALA A 303 4.45 8.38 -6.17
CA ALA A 303 3.90 9.60 -6.74
C ALA A 303 4.72 10.84 -6.35
N GLY A 304 5.24 10.88 -5.12
CA GLY A 304 6.00 12.01 -4.59
C GLY A 304 7.51 11.98 -4.85
N ASN A 305 8.05 10.89 -5.40
CA ASN A 305 9.50 10.71 -5.60
C ASN A 305 9.83 10.42 -7.08
N PRO A 306 10.28 11.42 -7.87
CA PRO A 306 10.68 11.21 -9.26
C PRO A 306 11.95 10.36 -9.41
N ASP A 307 12.77 10.26 -8.36
CA ASP A 307 14.02 9.48 -8.35
C ASP A 307 13.77 8.00 -8.00
N ALA A 308 12.55 7.64 -7.62
CA ALA A 308 12.14 6.25 -7.47
C ALA A 308 11.73 5.67 -8.83
N SER A 309 12.40 4.59 -9.23
CA SER A 309 12.15 3.88 -10.49
C SER A 309 10.87 3.02 -10.48
N GLY A 310 10.39 2.60 -9.31
CA GLY A 310 9.26 1.70 -9.19
C GLY A 310 9.23 0.93 -7.87
N TYR A 311 8.40 -0.12 -7.83
CA TYR A 311 8.35 -1.04 -6.70
C TYR A 311 7.86 -2.43 -7.10
N LEU A 312 8.12 -3.43 -6.25
CA LEU A 312 7.58 -4.78 -6.35
C LEU A 312 6.82 -5.13 -5.09
N VAL A 313 5.50 -5.36 -5.19
CA VAL A 313 4.61 -5.55 -4.04
C VAL A 313 3.44 -6.48 -4.35
N ALA A 314 2.81 -7.01 -3.31
CA ALA A 314 1.54 -7.72 -3.42
C ALA A 314 0.40 -6.80 -3.90
N GLU A 315 -0.51 -7.35 -4.68
CA GLU A 315 -1.74 -6.66 -5.09
C GLU A 315 -2.63 -6.37 -3.86
N PRO A 316 -3.52 -5.35 -3.90
CA PRO A 316 -3.96 -4.58 -5.06
C PRO A 316 -3.15 -3.31 -5.35
N LEU A 317 -2.01 -3.14 -4.70
CA LEU A 317 -1.34 -1.85 -4.60
C LEU A 317 -0.69 -1.41 -5.92
N GLY A 318 -0.19 -2.34 -6.74
CA GLY A 318 0.32 -1.97 -8.07
C GLY A 318 -0.81 -1.69 -9.06
N THR A 319 -1.86 -2.52 -9.11
CA THR A 319 -3.02 -2.22 -9.98
C THR A 319 -3.68 -0.91 -9.57
N LYS A 320 -3.76 -0.60 -8.27
CA LYS A 320 -4.21 0.71 -7.78
C LYS A 320 -3.33 1.85 -8.31
N ALA A 321 -2.00 1.76 -8.20
CA ALA A 321 -1.11 2.82 -8.69
C ALA A 321 -1.20 3.02 -10.21
N ILE A 322 -1.39 1.94 -10.97
CA ILE A 322 -1.64 2.00 -12.42
C ILE A 322 -2.97 2.70 -12.71
N ALA A 323 -4.05 2.33 -12.01
CA ALA A 323 -5.37 2.93 -12.13
C ALA A 323 -5.40 4.40 -11.69
N SER A 324 -4.49 4.82 -10.82
CA SER A 324 -4.31 6.22 -10.40
C SER A 324 -3.36 7.01 -11.31
N GLY A 325 -2.83 6.40 -12.38
CA GLY A 325 -1.92 7.06 -13.31
C GLY A 325 -0.50 7.28 -12.78
N ILE A 326 -0.18 6.80 -11.58
CA ILE A 326 1.12 6.97 -10.91
C ILE A 326 2.18 6.06 -11.55
N ALA A 327 1.78 4.87 -11.99
CA ALA A 327 2.72 3.84 -12.42
C ALA A 327 2.28 3.14 -13.72
N LYS A 328 3.20 2.39 -14.33
CA LYS A 328 2.95 1.41 -15.40
C LYS A 328 3.31 0.01 -14.92
N LEU A 329 2.60 -1.01 -15.40
CA LEU A 329 2.98 -2.40 -15.12
C LEU A 329 4.32 -2.72 -15.78
N GLN A 330 5.26 -3.24 -15.01
CA GLN A 330 6.51 -3.79 -15.51
C GLN A 330 6.38 -5.29 -15.82
N PHE A 331 5.94 -6.06 -14.83
CA PHE A 331 5.60 -7.48 -14.98
C PHE A 331 4.78 -7.97 -13.79
N LEU A 332 4.08 -9.09 -13.96
CA LEU A 332 3.54 -9.86 -12.84
C LEU A 332 4.60 -10.85 -12.34
N SER A 333 4.71 -11.04 -11.03
CA SER A 333 5.75 -11.88 -10.42
C SER A 333 5.74 -13.33 -10.92
N SER A 334 4.57 -13.83 -11.29
CA SER A 334 4.36 -15.14 -11.90
C SER A 334 4.99 -15.31 -13.28
N GLU A 335 5.25 -14.21 -13.99
CA GLU A 335 5.96 -14.24 -15.27
C GLU A 335 7.46 -14.51 -15.08
N LEU A 336 8.00 -14.20 -13.89
CA LEU A 336 9.35 -14.54 -13.49
C LEU A 336 9.39 -15.93 -12.84
N TRP A 337 8.55 -16.16 -11.82
CA TRP A 337 8.42 -17.44 -11.13
C TRP A 337 6.95 -17.86 -11.01
N GLU A 338 6.49 -18.74 -11.91
CA GLU A 338 5.10 -19.20 -11.86
C GLU A 338 4.81 -20.08 -10.64
N ASN A 339 3.69 -19.81 -9.97
CA ASN A 339 3.20 -20.50 -8.77
C ASN A 339 4.10 -20.33 -7.54
N HIS A 340 4.93 -19.27 -7.50
CA HIS A 340 5.76 -18.99 -6.34
C HIS A 340 4.90 -18.75 -5.08
N PRO A 341 5.29 -19.26 -3.91
CA PRO A 341 4.70 -18.83 -2.65
C PRO A 341 5.18 -17.42 -2.28
N CYS A 342 4.42 -16.72 -1.44
CA CYS A 342 4.83 -15.44 -0.87
C CYS A 342 4.43 -15.34 0.60
N CYS A 343 3.13 -15.19 0.89
CA CYS A 343 2.62 -15.22 2.24
C CYS A 343 2.23 -16.65 2.67
N VAL A 344 2.40 -16.93 3.95
CA VAL A 344 2.10 -18.20 4.61
C VAL A 344 1.20 -17.96 5.81
N VAL A 345 0.53 -19.02 6.25
CA VAL A 345 -0.28 -19.02 7.47
C VAL A 345 0.53 -19.68 8.58
N ALA A 346 1.09 -18.84 9.43
CA ALA A 346 1.90 -19.25 10.57
C ALA A 346 1.06 -19.27 11.85
N PHE A 347 1.18 -20.34 12.62
CA PHE A 347 0.48 -20.55 13.90
C PHE A 347 1.48 -20.61 15.04
N GLN A 348 1.12 -20.08 16.21
CA GLN A 348 1.83 -20.35 17.45
C GLN A 348 1.80 -21.87 17.75
N GLU A 349 2.93 -22.46 18.13
CA GLU A 349 3.05 -23.88 18.45
C GLU A 349 2.13 -24.29 19.60
N GLU A 350 1.89 -23.39 20.57
CA GLU A 350 0.94 -23.62 21.66
C GLU A 350 -0.45 -23.98 21.11
N LEU A 351 -0.95 -23.22 20.13
CA LEU A 351 -2.27 -23.43 19.53
C LEU A 351 -2.34 -24.76 18.77
N ILE A 352 -1.29 -25.09 18.02
CA ILE A 352 -1.17 -26.36 17.28
C ILE A 352 -1.22 -27.56 18.23
N ASN A 353 -0.46 -27.50 19.31
CA ASN A 353 -0.28 -28.62 20.22
C ASN A 353 -1.50 -28.82 21.13
N ASN A 354 -2.09 -27.72 21.62
CA ASN A 354 -3.17 -27.78 22.59
C ASN A 354 -4.57 -27.87 21.95
N TYR A 355 -4.73 -27.37 20.72
CA TYR A 355 -6.03 -27.27 20.05
C TYR A 355 -5.99 -27.70 18.58
N PRO A 356 -5.52 -28.93 18.26
CA PRO A 356 -5.36 -29.39 16.89
C PRO A 356 -6.67 -29.43 16.09
N ASP A 357 -7.81 -29.69 16.73
CA ASP A 357 -9.12 -29.68 16.05
C ASP A 357 -9.51 -28.29 15.57
N ALA A 358 -9.20 -27.25 16.35
CA ALA A 358 -9.44 -25.86 15.97
C ALA A 358 -8.53 -25.44 14.81
N VAL A 359 -7.25 -25.85 14.83
CA VAL A 359 -6.31 -25.59 13.73
C VAL A 359 -6.74 -26.31 12.45
N LYS A 360 -7.19 -27.58 12.56
CA LYS A 360 -7.74 -28.32 11.42
C LYS A 360 -8.96 -27.62 10.82
N GLU A 361 -9.95 -27.28 11.65
CA GLU A 361 -11.17 -26.60 11.20
C GLU A 361 -10.87 -25.23 10.57
N PHE A 362 -9.96 -24.44 11.17
CA PHE A 362 -9.50 -23.18 10.58
C PHE A 362 -8.89 -23.42 9.19
N THR A 363 -8.02 -24.41 9.05
CA THR A 363 -7.36 -24.76 7.78
C THR A 363 -8.38 -25.19 6.72
N GLU A 364 -9.38 -26.00 7.09
CA GLU A 364 -10.48 -26.41 6.21
C GLU A 364 -11.27 -25.21 5.68
N MET A 365 -11.67 -24.31 6.58
CA MET A 365 -12.43 -23.11 6.22
C MET A 365 -11.63 -22.14 5.36
N LEU A 366 -10.32 -22.07 5.55
CA LEU A 366 -9.44 -21.24 4.73
C LEU A 366 -9.28 -21.81 3.32
N VAL A 367 -9.10 -23.12 3.17
CA VAL A 367 -9.09 -23.80 1.86
C VAL A 367 -10.42 -23.62 1.14
N TYR A 368 -11.54 -23.73 1.85
CA TYR A 368 -12.87 -23.43 1.29
C TYR A 368 -12.96 -21.98 0.80
N SER A 369 -12.49 -21.03 1.60
CA SER A 369 -12.48 -19.61 1.25
C SER A 369 -11.61 -19.32 0.02
N GLY A 370 -10.49 -20.03 -0.12
CA GLY A 370 -9.64 -20.00 -1.30
C GLY A 370 -10.35 -20.41 -2.59
N LYS A 371 -11.15 -21.49 -2.54
CA LYS A 371 -12.00 -21.95 -3.66
C LYS A 371 -13.16 -20.99 -3.93
N PHE A 372 -13.74 -20.39 -2.89
CA PHE A 372 -14.79 -19.39 -3.05
C PHE A 372 -14.31 -18.19 -3.88
N ILE A 373 -13.09 -17.70 -3.63
CA ILE A 373 -12.52 -16.56 -4.36
C ILE A 373 -12.41 -16.86 -5.86
N GLU A 374 -11.90 -18.04 -6.23
CA GLU A 374 -11.79 -18.47 -7.62
C GLU A 374 -13.17 -18.61 -8.29
N GLN A 375 -14.14 -19.19 -7.60
CA GLN A 375 -15.48 -19.44 -8.16
C GLN A 375 -16.35 -18.18 -8.24
N LYS A 376 -16.11 -17.20 -7.37
CA LYS A 376 -16.95 -16.00 -7.20
C LYS A 376 -16.10 -14.72 -7.06
N PRO A 377 -15.25 -14.39 -8.04
CA PRO A 377 -14.29 -13.29 -7.94
C PRO A 377 -14.97 -11.93 -7.76
N SER A 378 -16.16 -11.70 -8.35
CA SER A 378 -16.92 -10.46 -8.15
C SER A 378 -17.36 -10.28 -6.69
N MET A 379 -17.92 -11.33 -6.07
CA MET A 379 -18.32 -11.27 -4.65
C MET A 379 -17.10 -11.16 -3.74
N ALA A 380 -16.02 -11.87 -4.06
CA ALA A 380 -14.77 -11.78 -3.32
C ALA A 380 -14.17 -10.36 -3.39
N ALA A 381 -14.28 -9.67 -4.53
CA ALA A 381 -13.85 -8.28 -4.69
C ALA A 381 -14.65 -7.33 -3.80
N GLU A 382 -15.97 -7.51 -3.67
CA GLU A 382 -16.80 -6.73 -2.74
C GLU A 382 -16.36 -6.95 -1.28
N ILE A 383 -16.15 -8.21 -0.88
CA ILE A 383 -15.64 -8.56 0.46
C ILE A 383 -14.26 -7.93 0.70
N ALA A 384 -13.40 -7.96 -0.31
CA ALA A 384 -12.04 -7.46 -0.23
C ALA A 384 -11.98 -5.95 0.02
N VAL A 385 -12.89 -5.15 -0.55
CA VAL A 385 -12.95 -3.69 -0.30
C VAL A 385 -13.16 -3.39 1.19
N ASP A 386 -14.05 -4.11 1.87
CA ASP A 386 -14.31 -3.88 3.29
C ASP A 386 -13.26 -4.49 4.21
N PHE A 387 -12.68 -5.63 3.81
CA PHE A 387 -11.69 -6.33 4.62
C PHE A 387 -10.30 -5.71 4.54
N LEU A 388 -9.88 -5.27 3.34
CA LEU A 388 -8.56 -4.71 3.10
C LEU A 388 -8.52 -3.19 3.28
N ASP A 389 -9.66 -2.50 3.19
CA ASP A 389 -9.76 -1.05 3.39
C ASP A 389 -10.97 -0.72 4.29
N PRO A 390 -10.92 -1.14 5.57
CA PRO A 390 -12.05 -0.97 6.48
C PRO A 390 -12.36 0.49 6.80
N LYS A 391 -11.33 1.37 6.76
CA LYS A 391 -11.47 2.80 7.01
C LYS A 391 -11.71 3.64 5.75
N LYS A 392 -11.67 3.03 4.56
CA LYS A 392 -11.77 3.70 3.25
C LYS A 392 -10.66 4.71 2.98
N GLU A 393 -9.53 4.58 3.68
CA GLU A 393 -8.35 5.45 3.54
C GLU A 393 -7.53 5.06 2.31
N LEU A 394 -7.56 3.79 1.88
CA LEU A 394 -6.90 3.37 0.64
C LEU A 394 -7.73 3.69 -0.61
N GLY A 395 -9.02 3.97 -0.48
CA GLY A 395 -9.90 4.20 -1.63
C GLY A 395 -10.00 3.00 -2.56
N LEU A 396 -9.94 1.76 -2.04
CA LEU A 396 -10.03 0.56 -2.87
C LEU A 396 -11.43 0.45 -3.51
N LYS A 397 -11.48 0.26 -4.83
CA LYS A 397 -12.71 0.06 -5.58
C LYS A 397 -12.88 -1.41 -6.01
N VAL A 398 -14.12 -1.89 -6.07
CA VAL A 398 -14.48 -3.25 -6.52
C VAL A 398 -13.88 -3.58 -7.90
N PRO A 399 -13.88 -2.69 -8.92
CA PRO A 399 -13.29 -2.99 -10.22
C PRO A 399 -11.80 -3.30 -10.17
N ILE A 400 -11.04 -2.60 -9.32
CA ILE A 400 -9.61 -2.87 -9.09
C ILE A 400 -9.43 -4.29 -8.54
N LEU A 401 -10.15 -4.62 -7.46
CA LEU A 401 -10.01 -5.93 -6.83
C LEU A 401 -10.50 -7.05 -7.74
N LYS A 402 -11.57 -6.84 -8.49
CA LYS A 402 -12.05 -7.80 -9.48
C LYS A 402 -11.03 -8.01 -10.58
N ASN A 403 -10.36 -6.97 -11.08
CA ASN A 403 -9.27 -7.10 -12.04
C ASN A 403 -8.13 -7.95 -11.47
N VAL A 404 -7.68 -7.66 -10.24
CA VAL A 404 -6.64 -8.43 -9.55
C VAL A 404 -7.01 -9.91 -9.40
N LEU A 405 -8.25 -10.21 -9.00
CA LEU A 405 -8.70 -11.58 -8.75
C LEU A 405 -9.01 -12.38 -10.02
N THR A 406 -9.16 -11.72 -11.16
CA THR A 406 -9.45 -12.35 -12.46
C THR A 406 -8.27 -12.34 -13.43
N GLU A 407 -7.15 -11.73 -13.03
CA GLU A 407 -5.89 -11.73 -13.77
C GLU A 407 -5.39 -13.18 -13.94
N PRO A 408 -5.29 -13.72 -15.17
CA PRO A 408 -4.94 -15.13 -15.38
C PRO A 408 -3.58 -15.53 -14.81
N LYS A 409 -2.62 -14.59 -14.82
CA LYS A 409 -1.29 -14.74 -14.22
C LYS A 409 -1.22 -14.16 -12.80
N GLY A 410 -2.35 -13.76 -12.23
CA GLY A 410 -2.47 -13.09 -10.94
C GLY A 410 -2.41 -14.06 -9.77
N ILE A 411 -2.97 -13.60 -8.65
CA ILE A 411 -3.04 -14.35 -7.41
C ILE A 411 -3.84 -15.64 -7.58
N LYS A 412 -3.34 -16.73 -6.99
CA LYS A 412 -4.02 -18.02 -6.92
C LYS A 412 -4.30 -18.37 -5.46
N THR A 413 -5.57 -18.56 -5.13
CA THR A 413 -6.04 -18.88 -3.76
C THR A 413 -6.60 -20.28 -3.64
N ASN A 414 -6.72 -21.02 -4.74
CA ASN A 414 -7.34 -22.35 -4.80
C ASN A 414 -6.37 -23.49 -4.46
N ASN A 415 -5.05 -23.25 -4.52
CA ASN A 415 -4.03 -24.20 -4.12
C ASN A 415 -3.11 -23.61 -3.05
N LEU A 416 -3.41 -23.98 -1.80
CA LEU A 416 -2.74 -23.48 -0.60
C LEU A 416 -1.77 -24.51 0.02
N TYR A 417 -1.55 -25.64 -0.65
CA TYR A 417 -0.72 -26.72 -0.11
C TYR A 417 0.75 -26.28 0.03
N PRO A 418 1.39 -26.46 1.21
CA PRO A 418 2.76 -26.04 1.44
C PRO A 418 3.78 -26.96 0.77
N VAL A 419 4.61 -26.39 -0.10
CA VAL A 419 5.68 -27.08 -0.81
C VAL A 419 7.03 -26.72 -0.19
N VAL A 420 7.67 -27.70 0.44
CA VAL A 420 8.94 -27.50 1.17
C VAL A 420 10.07 -27.12 0.21
N GLN A 421 10.07 -27.64 -1.01
CA GLN A 421 11.07 -27.33 -2.02
C GLN A 421 11.05 -25.86 -2.44
N ASP A 422 9.86 -25.23 -2.50
CA ASP A 422 9.75 -23.81 -2.81
C ASP A 422 10.37 -22.97 -1.69
N LEU A 423 10.11 -23.33 -0.43
CA LEU A 423 10.71 -22.67 0.74
C LEU A 423 12.23 -22.89 0.81
N ASP A 424 12.71 -24.07 0.44
CA ASP A 424 14.14 -24.37 0.38
C ASP A 424 14.84 -23.52 -0.68
N PHE A 425 14.24 -23.37 -1.86
CA PHE A 425 14.73 -22.46 -2.89
C PHE A 425 14.82 -21.03 -2.37
N ILE A 426 13.78 -20.54 -1.68
CA ILE A 426 13.74 -19.20 -1.09
C ILE A 426 14.88 -18.98 -0.10
N GLN A 427 14.98 -19.83 0.94
CA GLN A 427 16.01 -19.65 1.97
C GLN A 427 17.42 -19.76 1.39
N ARG A 428 17.64 -20.67 0.43
CA ARG A 428 18.95 -20.84 -0.22
C ARG A 428 19.31 -19.65 -1.08
N TYR A 429 18.39 -19.14 -1.89
CA TYR A 429 18.68 -17.98 -2.71
C TYR A 429 19.02 -16.76 -1.84
N MET A 430 18.18 -16.49 -0.84
CA MET A 430 18.40 -15.36 0.07
C MET A 430 19.71 -15.49 0.85
N HIS A 431 20.01 -16.67 1.39
CA HIS A 431 21.25 -16.91 2.13
C HIS A 431 22.49 -16.91 1.22
N ASP A 432 22.50 -17.75 0.17
CA ASP A 432 23.70 -18.04 -0.62
C ASP A 432 24.00 -16.95 -1.66
N LYS A 433 22.98 -16.24 -2.17
CA LYS A 433 23.14 -15.24 -3.25
C LYS A 433 23.01 -13.81 -2.75
N MET A 434 22.10 -13.56 -1.80
CA MET A 434 21.86 -12.21 -1.28
C MET A 434 22.58 -11.95 0.05
N GLY A 435 23.10 -12.99 0.71
CA GLY A 435 23.78 -12.86 2.00
C GLY A 435 22.86 -12.48 3.16
N ILE A 436 21.54 -12.72 3.04
CA ILE A 436 20.54 -12.39 4.06
C ILE A 436 19.71 -13.61 4.47
N GLY A 437 19.16 -13.58 5.67
CA GLY A 437 18.39 -14.69 6.22
C GLY A 437 19.25 -15.86 6.70
N SER A 438 18.60 -16.94 7.13
CA SER A 438 19.24 -18.14 7.68
C SER A 438 18.62 -19.41 7.11
N ILE A 439 19.40 -20.49 7.03
CA ILE A 439 18.93 -21.81 6.62
C ILE A 439 18.36 -22.53 7.84
N ILE A 440 17.09 -22.94 7.77
CA ILE A 440 16.41 -23.68 8.84
C ILE A 440 16.05 -25.12 8.43
N ASP A 441 15.72 -25.95 9.42
CA ASP A 441 15.13 -27.27 9.20
C ASP A 441 13.64 -27.13 8.83
N LEU A 442 13.37 -27.07 7.53
CA LEU A 442 12.02 -26.91 7.00
C LEU A 442 11.06 -28.04 7.38
N ASN A 443 11.56 -29.24 7.70
CA ASN A 443 10.70 -30.34 8.13
C ASN A 443 10.17 -30.16 9.55
N LYS A 444 10.86 -29.37 10.39
CA LYS A 444 10.37 -28.98 11.72
C LYS A 444 9.49 -27.74 11.67
N PHE A 445 9.80 -26.82 10.76
CA PHE A 445 9.06 -25.58 10.59
C PHE A 445 7.69 -25.77 9.94
N VAL A 446 7.59 -26.67 8.94
CA VAL A 446 6.34 -26.90 8.19
C VAL A 446 5.57 -28.07 8.78
N ASP A 447 4.39 -27.78 9.36
CA ASP A 447 3.48 -28.79 9.89
C ASP A 447 2.37 -29.14 8.88
N LYS A 448 2.62 -30.16 8.06
CA LYS A 448 1.70 -30.57 6.98
C LYS A 448 0.49 -31.37 7.46
N ARG A 449 0.44 -31.78 8.74
CA ARG A 449 -0.61 -32.71 9.23
C ARG A 449 -2.02 -32.23 8.91
N PHE A 450 -2.24 -30.92 8.97
CA PHE A 450 -3.54 -30.31 8.67
C PHE A 450 -3.73 -30.18 7.16
N ALA A 451 -2.78 -29.60 6.42
CA ALA A 451 -2.84 -29.45 4.98
C ALA A 451 -3.04 -30.80 4.23
N ASP A 452 -2.39 -31.88 4.68
CA ASP A 452 -2.49 -33.20 4.08
C ASP A 452 -3.90 -33.81 4.15
N GLN A 453 -4.68 -33.42 5.16
CA GLN A 453 -6.05 -33.88 5.37
C GLN A 453 -7.08 -33.05 4.58
N VAL A 454 -6.81 -31.77 4.34
CA VAL A 454 -7.80 -30.82 3.82
C VAL A 454 -7.61 -30.48 2.35
N CYS A 455 -6.37 -30.53 1.86
CA CYS A 455 -6.04 -30.31 0.46
C CYS A 455 -6.21 -31.60 -0.35
N SER A 456 -6.80 -31.49 -1.54
CA SER A 456 -7.03 -32.63 -2.43
C SER A 456 -5.73 -33.14 -3.08
N GLU A 457 -5.73 -34.36 -3.61
CA GLU A 457 -4.58 -34.89 -4.37
C GLU A 457 -4.26 -34.06 -5.63
N SER A 458 -5.27 -33.44 -6.25
CA SER A 458 -5.07 -32.45 -7.32
C SER A 458 -4.33 -31.21 -6.80
N ASP A 459 -4.66 -30.72 -5.60
CA ASP A 459 -3.97 -29.56 -5.01
C ASP A 459 -2.49 -29.90 -4.77
N LYS A 460 -2.20 -31.09 -4.23
CA LYS A 460 -0.84 -31.58 -3.95
C LYS A 460 -0.01 -31.75 -5.22
N SER A 461 -0.58 -32.31 -6.28
CA SER A 461 0.12 -32.54 -7.55
C SER A 461 0.32 -31.27 -8.37
N ALA A 462 -0.65 -30.34 -8.36
CA ALA A 462 -0.54 -29.02 -8.98
C ALA A 462 0.32 -28.04 -8.19
N ALA A 463 0.84 -28.43 -7.02
CA ALA A 463 1.57 -27.52 -6.14
C ALA A 463 2.97 -27.15 -6.63
N LYS A 464 3.56 -27.93 -7.55
CA LYS A 464 4.95 -27.76 -7.98
C LYS A 464 5.14 -26.41 -8.68
N SER A 465 6.07 -25.60 -8.18
CA SER A 465 6.63 -24.47 -8.90
C SER A 465 7.94 -24.94 -9.54
N TYR A 466 8.06 -24.87 -10.86
CA TYR A 466 9.31 -25.23 -11.55
C TYR A 466 10.08 -23.95 -11.85
N VAL A 467 11.25 -23.81 -11.24
CA VAL A 467 12.20 -22.73 -11.55
C VAL A 467 13.60 -23.30 -11.66
N SER A 468 14.26 -22.95 -12.76
CA SER A 468 15.70 -23.15 -12.95
C SER A 468 16.37 -21.80 -13.15
N GLU A 469 17.63 -21.64 -12.74
CA GLU A 469 18.35 -20.37 -12.87
C GLU A 469 18.46 -19.90 -14.34
N ILE A 470 18.60 -20.84 -15.28
CA ILE A 470 18.65 -20.55 -16.73
C ILE A 470 17.33 -19.92 -17.22
N ASP A 471 16.21 -20.41 -16.71
CA ASP A 471 14.88 -19.92 -17.06
C ASP A 471 14.60 -18.52 -16.47
N LEU A 472 15.10 -18.23 -15.26
CA LEU A 472 14.98 -16.89 -14.66
C LEU A 472 15.72 -15.83 -15.46
N ALA A 473 16.92 -16.15 -15.98
CA ALA A 473 17.74 -15.22 -16.74
C ALA A 473 17.11 -14.81 -18.07
N SER A 474 16.57 -15.78 -18.82
CA SER A 474 15.88 -15.52 -20.08
C SER A 474 14.57 -14.75 -19.86
N LYS A 475 13.80 -15.11 -18.82
CA LYS A 475 12.56 -14.42 -18.44
C LYS A 475 12.81 -12.97 -18.06
N ALA A 476 13.78 -12.68 -17.19
CA ALA A 476 14.06 -11.30 -16.76
C ALA A 476 14.36 -10.36 -17.95
N LYS A 477 15.16 -10.83 -18.92
CA LYS A 477 15.44 -10.06 -20.15
C LYS A 477 14.19 -9.84 -21.00
N ALA A 478 13.39 -10.89 -21.21
CA ALA A 478 12.13 -10.76 -21.95
C ALA A 478 11.13 -9.80 -21.27
N LEU A 479 11.09 -9.79 -19.93
CA LEU A 479 10.24 -8.86 -19.17
C LEU A 479 10.71 -7.41 -19.25
N LEU A 480 12.02 -7.18 -19.38
CA LEU A 480 12.58 -5.85 -19.62
C LEU A 480 12.12 -5.28 -20.97
N GLU A 481 12.09 -6.12 -22.01
CA GLU A 481 11.73 -5.74 -23.38
C GLU A 481 10.19 -5.59 -23.56
N LYS A 482 9.40 -6.40 -22.87
CA LYS A 482 7.93 -6.39 -22.95
C LYS A 482 7.33 -5.06 -22.49
N SER A 483 7.90 -4.44 -21.46
CA SER A 483 7.40 -3.16 -20.92
C SER A 483 7.44 -2.01 -21.91
N ASP A 484 8.33 -2.08 -22.91
CA ASP A 484 8.51 -0.99 -23.87
C ASP A 484 7.59 -1.15 -25.09
N SER A 485 6.99 -2.33 -25.31
CA SER A 485 6.21 -2.66 -26.51
C SER A 485 4.73 -2.96 -26.27
N ASP A 486 4.34 -3.44 -25.08
CA ASP A 486 3.00 -4.00 -24.84
C ASP A 486 2.10 -3.11 -23.96
N GLY A 487 1.68 -1.96 -24.52
CA GLY A 487 0.86 -0.97 -23.80
C GLY A 487 -0.62 -1.35 -23.57
N ARG A 488 -1.07 -2.57 -23.90
CA ARG A 488 -2.50 -2.94 -23.84
C ARG A 488 -3.01 -3.21 -22.42
N ASP A 489 -2.30 -4.01 -21.61
CA ASP A 489 -2.75 -4.32 -20.24
C ASP A 489 -2.69 -3.09 -19.32
N SER A 490 -1.68 -2.24 -19.49
CA SER A 490 -1.59 -0.97 -18.74
C SER A 490 -2.71 0.00 -19.10
N LYS A 491 -3.22 -0.01 -20.34
CA LYS A 491 -4.34 0.85 -20.76
C LYS A 491 -5.67 0.41 -20.13
N THR A 492 -5.93 -0.90 -20.10
CA THR A 492 -7.15 -1.43 -19.45
C THR A 492 -7.13 -1.22 -17.94
N LYS A 493 -5.98 -1.40 -17.29
CA LYS A 493 -5.84 -1.18 -15.83
C LYS A 493 -5.94 0.31 -15.46
N ALA A 494 -5.52 1.22 -16.35
CA ALA A 494 -5.57 2.67 -16.10
C ALA A 494 -7.00 3.22 -15.95
N VAL A 495 -8.00 2.61 -16.59
CA VAL A 495 -9.39 3.10 -16.57
C VAL A 495 -10.25 2.46 -15.46
N LEU A 496 -9.69 1.55 -14.66
CA LEU A 496 -10.44 0.84 -13.60
C LEU A 496 -11.03 1.79 -12.54
N ASN A 497 -10.34 2.89 -12.22
CA ASN A 497 -10.84 3.90 -11.28
C ASN A 497 -12.04 4.68 -11.82
N MET A 498 -12.24 4.65 -13.14
CA MET A 498 -13.30 5.34 -13.84
C MET A 498 -14.56 4.46 -14.00
N GLU A 499 -14.51 3.16 -13.68
CA GLU A 499 -15.72 2.33 -13.66
C GLU A 499 -16.66 2.77 -12.53
N GLY A 500 -17.94 2.90 -12.85
CA GLY A 500 -18.95 3.34 -11.90
C GLY A 500 -20.20 3.90 -12.56
N LYS A 501 -21.04 4.55 -11.74
CA LYS A 501 -22.28 5.16 -12.19
C LYS A 501 -22.09 6.64 -12.47
N TYR A 502 -22.59 7.10 -13.63
CA TYR A 502 -22.45 8.47 -14.09
C TYR A 502 -23.81 9.09 -14.38
N LEU A 503 -24.02 10.32 -13.90
CA LEU A 503 -25.12 11.17 -14.36
C LEU A 503 -24.73 11.78 -15.71
N ARG A 504 -25.49 11.44 -16.75
CA ARG A 504 -25.36 12.05 -18.07
C ARG A 504 -26.22 13.31 -18.19
N PHE A 505 -25.67 14.34 -18.79
CA PHE A 505 -26.35 15.59 -19.13
C PHE A 505 -25.86 16.12 -20.48
N SER A 506 -26.60 17.04 -21.08
CA SER A 506 -26.18 17.72 -22.32
C SER A 506 -25.70 19.14 -22.07
N LEU A 507 -24.78 19.56 -22.92
CA LEU A 507 -24.48 20.97 -23.20
C LEU A 507 -24.51 21.10 -24.73
N GLY A 508 -25.53 21.74 -25.29
CA GLY A 508 -25.72 21.84 -26.73
C GLY A 508 -26.04 20.50 -27.37
N LYS A 509 -25.15 20.00 -28.23
CA LYS A 509 -25.31 18.69 -28.89
C LYS A 509 -24.43 17.62 -28.27
N GLU A 510 -23.53 18.02 -27.39
CA GLU A 510 -22.56 17.20 -26.73
C GLU A 510 -23.13 16.67 -25.40
N HIS A 511 -22.72 15.46 -25.04
CA HIS A 511 -23.17 14.79 -23.83
C HIS A 511 -21.99 14.52 -22.91
N TYR A 512 -22.18 14.80 -21.62
CA TYR A 512 -21.16 14.73 -20.59
C TYR A 512 -21.64 13.90 -19.41
N GLY A 513 -20.70 13.34 -18.66
CA GLY A 513 -20.94 12.50 -17.49
C GLY A 513 -20.15 12.97 -16.27
N ILE A 514 -20.83 13.03 -15.13
CA ILE A 514 -20.21 13.24 -13.80
C ILE A 514 -20.52 12.02 -12.93
N GLU A 515 -19.52 11.52 -12.21
CA GLU A 515 -19.67 10.37 -11.30
C GLU A 515 -20.76 10.66 -10.28
N ILE A 516 -21.72 9.75 -10.12
CA ILE A 516 -22.91 9.97 -9.30
C ILE A 516 -22.57 10.19 -7.82
N LEU A 517 -21.45 9.60 -7.36
CA LEU A 517 -20.97 9.74 -5.99
C LEU A 517 -20.52 11.16 -5.66
N LYS A 518 -20.22 11.99 -6.68
CA LYS A 518 -19.86 13.40 -6.54
C LYS A 518 -21.06 14.34 -6.55
N ILE A 519 -22.27 13.83 -6.79
CA ILE A 519 -23.49 14.63 -6.93
C ILE A 519 -24.28 14.59 -5.63
N ILE A 520 -24.51 15.77 -5.05
CA ILE A 520 -25.31 15.94 -3.83
C ILE A 520 -26.80 16.00 -4.17
N GLU A 521 -27.18 16.88 -5.10
CA GLU A 521 -28.56 17.00 -5.58
C GLU A 521 -28.63 17.72 -6.93
N ILE A 522 -29.78 17.60 -7.60
CA ILE A 522 -30.06 18.25 -8.88
C ILE A 522 -31.29 19.14 -8.66
N ILE A 523 -31.13 20.44 -8.92
CA ILE A 523 -32.20 21.42 -8.71
C ILE A 523 -32.53 22.17 -9.99
N ARG A 524 -33.72 22.79 -10.03
CA ARG A 524 -34.06 23.75 -11.08
C ARG A 524 -33.26 25.04 -10.89
N LEU A 525 -33.17 25.83 -11.94
CA LEU A 525 -32.58 27.17 -11.84
C LEU A 525 -33.38 27.99 -10.81
N ILE A 526 -32.67 28.52 -9.82
CA ILE A 526 -33.18 29.46 -8.82
C ILE A 526 -32.46 30.79 -8.96
N PRO A 527 -32.99 31.90 -8.40
CA PRO A 527 -32.30 33.19 -8.47
C PRO A 527 -30.86 33.10 -7.96
N ILE A 528 -29.90 33.47 -8.82
CA ILE A 528 -28.47 33.52 -8.50
C ILE A 528 -28.12 34.95 -8.11
N THR A 529 -27.45 35.11 -6.97
CA THR A 529 -26.94 36.42 -6.52
C THR A 529 -25.56 36.64 -7.13
N PRO A 530 -25.38 37.64 -8.03
CA PRO A 530 -24.10 37.86 -8.68
C PRO A 530 -23.00 38.25 -7.69
N VAL A 531 -21.77 37.80 -7.95
CA VAL A 531 -20.58 38.18 -7.17
C VAL A 531 -19.71 39.10 -8.05
N PRO A 532 -19.32 40.30 -7.60
CA PRO A 532 -18.47 41.19 -8.38
C PRO A 532 -17.07 40.62 -8.63
N ASN A 533 -16.44 41.03 -9.74
CA ASN A 533 -15.03 40.72 -10.09
C ASN A 533 -14.71 39.22 -10.20
N THR A 534 -15.66 38.41 -10.67
CA THR A 534 -15.44 36.98 -10.94
C THR A 534 -15.24 36.72 -12.43
N SER A 535 -14.67 35.55 -12.74
CA SER A 535 -14.51 35.06 -14.11
C SER A 535 -15.87 34.91 -14.79
N PRO A 536 -15.98 35.04 -16.13
CA PRO A 536 -17.27 35.07 -16.83
C PRO A 536 -18.15 33.82 -16.63
N TYR A 537 -17.55 32.67 -16.38
CA TYR A 537 -18.27 31.44 -16.08
C TYR A 537 -18.84 31.38 -14.67
N VAL A 538 -18.42 32.25 -13.75
CA VAL A 538 -18.97 32.31 -12.39
C VAL A 538 -20.20 33.19 -12.41
N LYS A 539 -21.38 32.57 -12.28
CA LYS A 539 -22.66 33.30 -12.30
C LYS A 539 -23.01 33.94 -10.96
N GLY A 540 -22.44 33.46 -9.87
CA GLY A 540 -22.60 34.02 -8.54
C GLY A 540 -22.79 32.94 -7.48
N VAL A 541 -23.65 33.21 -6.50
CA VAL A 541 -23.97 32.27 -5.41
C VAL A 541 -25.48 32.05 -5.28
N ILE A 542 -25.85 30.87 -4.80
CA ILE A 542 -27.21 30.52 -4.40
C ILE A 542 -27.26 30.17 -2.91
N ASN A 543 -28.42 30.36 -2.29
CA ASN A 543 -28.70 29.83 -0.97
C ASN A 543 -29.43 28.49 -1.09
N LEU A 544 -28.73 27.40 -0.77
CA LEU A 544 -29.26 26.05 -0.77
C LEU A 544 -29.43 25.56 0.66
N ARG A 545 -30.67 25.67 1.17
CA ARG A 545 -31.07 25.23 2.53
C ARG A 545 -30.19 25.82 3.64
N GLY A 546 -29.85 27.11 3.52
CA GLY A 546 -29.01 27.83 4.48
C GLY A 546 -27.51 27.81 4.15
N ASN A 547 -27.08 27.00 3.17
CA ASN A 547 -25.69 26.96 2.72
C ASN A 547 -25.50 27.84 1.49
N ILE A 548 -24.47 28.68 1.49
CA ILE A 548 -24.09 29.47 0.32
C ILE A 548 -23.28 28.57 -0.60
N VAL A 549 -23.79 28.34 -1.82
CA VAL A 549 -23.14 27.50 -2.83
C VAL A 549 -22.75 28.37 -4.03
N PRO A 550 -21.48 28.42 -4.42
CA PRO A 550 -21.06 29.09 -5.66
C PRO A 550 -21.63 28.35 -6.87
N VAL A 551 -22.03 29.10 -7.89
CA VAL A 551 -22.62 28.55 -9.12
C VAL A 551 -21.82 28.99 -10.33
N ILE A 552 -21.44 28.01 -11.15
CA ILE A 552 -20.72 28.22 -12.41
C ILE A 552 -21.54 27.71 -13.59
N ASP A 553 -21.43 28.41 -14.72
CA ASP A 553 -21.95 27.98 -16.01
C ASP A 553 -20.94 27.06 -16.68
N LEU A 554 -21.31 25.78 -16.84
CA LEU A 554 -20.39 24.78 -17.36
C LEU A 554 -20.10 24.96 -18.85
N ARG A 555 -21.01 25.57 -19.63
CA ARG A 555 -20.75 25.93 -21.03
C ARG A 555 -19.60 26.91 -21.09
N LEU A 556 -19.70 27.99 -20.33
CA LEU A 556 -18.68 29.04 -20.29
C LEU A 556 -17.34 28.51 -19.73
N LYS A 557 -17.39 27.62 -18.73
CA LYS A 557 -16.17 26.99 -18.18
C LYS A 557 -15.45 26.11 -19.20
N LEU A 558 -16.19 25.46 -20.10
CA LEU A 558 -15.66 24.64 -21.19
C LEU A 558 -15.46 25.43 -22.50
N ASN A 559 -15.43 26.77 -22.44
CA ASN A 559 -15.28 27.66 -23.60
C ASN A 559 -16.33 27.44 -24.72
N MET A 560 -17.53 27.01 -24.34
CA MET A 560 -18.67 26.89 -25.25
C MET A 560 -19.48 28.21 -25.30
N PRO A 561 -20.18 28.50 -26.42
CA PRO A 561 -21.03 29.69 -26.52
C PRO A 561 -22.11 29.74 -25.44
N GLU A 562 -22.38 30.92 -24.89
CA GLU A 562 -23.46 31.15 -23.95
C GLU A 562 -24.83 30.83 -24.59
N LYS A 563 -25.76 30.33 -23.77
CA LYS A 563 -27.13 30.01 -24.15
C LYS A 563 -28.07 30.64 -23.11
N GLU A 564 -29.22 31.14 -23.56
CA GLU A 564 -30.29 31.51 -22.62
C GLU A 564 -30.81 30.28 -21.87
N TYR A 565 -31.05 30.45 -20.57
CA TYR A 565 -31.58 29.40 -19.72
C TYR A 565 -33.07 29.19 -19.96
N ASP A 566 -33.48 27.92 -19.95
CA ASP A 566 -34.84 27.47 -20.22
C ASP A 566 -35.36 26.54 -19.09
N ASP A 567 -36.60 26.05 -19.24
CA ASP A 567 -37.23 25.16 -18.25
C ASP A 567 -36.53 23.79 -18.11
N LYS A 568 -35.65 23.43 -19.05
CA LYS A 568 -34.85 22.20 -19.00
C LYS A 568 -33.56 22.39 -18.23
N THR A 569 -33.04 23.62 -18.18
CA THR A 569 -31.81 24.00 -17.49
C THR A 569 -31.84 23.59 -16.02
N ARG A 570 -30.75 22.96 -15.54
CA ARG A 570 -30.60 22.49 -14.15
C ARG A 570 -29.31 23.02 -13.54
N ILE A 571 -29.29 23.08 -12.21
CA ILE A 571 -28.06 23.22 -11.43
C ILE A 571 -27.77 21.86 -10.79
N VAL A 572 -26.65 21.26 -11.16
CA VAL A 572 -26.13 20.01 -10.56
C VAL A 572 -25.19 20.41 -9.42
N ILE A 573 -25.58 20.13 -8.18
CA ILE A 573 -24.76 20.40 -7.01
C ILE A 573 -23.76 19.27 -6.86
N VAL A 574 -22.49 19.59 -7.04
CA VAL A 574 -21.38 18.65 -6.91
C VAL A 574 -20.52 18.96 -5.70
N GLU A 575 -19.91 17.93 -5.15
CA GLU A 575 -18.95 18.00 -4.07
C GLU A 575 -17.79 17.05 -4.35
N ASP A 576 -16.56 17.56 -4.29
CA ASP A 576 -15.34 16.79 -4.56
C ASP A 576 -14.18 17.34 -3.72
N GLU A 577 -13.19 16.50 -3.45
CA GLU A 577 -11.97 16.93 -2.76
C GLU A 577 -10.94 17.42 -3.79
N VAL A 578 -10.49 18.67 -3.63
CA VAL A 578 -9.50 19.31 -4.49
C VAL A 578 -8.42 19.92 -3.61
N ASP A 579 -7.16 19.49 -3.81
CA ASP A 579 -5.99 19.94 -3.04
C ASP A 579 -6.20 19.86 -1.51
N GLY A 580 -6.86 18.79 -1.04
CA GLY A 580 -7.15 18.53 0.38
C GLY A 580 -8.34 19.33 0.96
N LEU A 581 -9.06 20.06 0.12
CA LEU A 581 -10.24 20.85 0.51
C LEU A 581 -11.50 20.28 -0.15
N LEU A 582 -12.55 20.09 0.65
CA LEU A 582 -13.85 19.70 0.14
C LEU A 582 -14.53 20.90 -0.53
N ILE A 583 -14.65 20.87 -1.85
CA ILE A 583 -15.23 21.94 -2.66
C ILE A 583 -16.64 21.57 -3.09
N ARG A 584 -17.60 22.44 -2.77
CA ARG A 584 -19.00 22.31 -3.20
C ARG A 584 -19.38 23.42 -4.19
N VAL A 585 -19.87 23.04 -5.36
CA VAL A 585 -20.22 23.98 -6.45
C VAL A 585 -21.52 23.54 -7.14
N GLY A 586 -22.34 24.49 -7.56
CA GLY A 586 -23.45 24.25 -8.49
C GLY A 586 -23.02 24.44 -9.94
N LEU A 587 -23.21 23.41 -10.76
CA LEU A 587 -22.92 23.45 -12.20
C LEU A 587 -24.21 23.67 -12.98
N ILE A 588 -24.31 24.77 -13.72
CA ILE A 588 -25.42 24.98 -14.65
C ILE A 588 -25.18 24.13 -15.90
N VAL A 589 -26.17 23.30 -16.24
CA VAL A 589 -26.18 22.41 -17.42
C VAL A 589 -27.49 22.57 -18.19
N ASP A 590 -27.47 22.27 -19.49
CA ASP A 590 -28.64 22.51 -20.36
C ASP A 590 -29.79 21.55 -20.04
N GLU A 591 -29.52 20.26 -19.90
CA GLU A 591 -30.53 19.25 -19.54
C GLU A 591 -29.86 18.04 -18.89
N VAL A 592 -30.41 17.59 -17.75
CA VAL A 592 -30.01 16.31 -17.15
C VAL A 592 -30.83 15.18 -17.79
N GLU A 593 -30.17 14.09 -18.15
CA GLU A 593 -30.77 13.02 -18.95
C GLU A 593 -31.04 11.76 -18.14
N ALA A 594 -30.01 10.96 -17.85
CA ALA A 594 -30.14 9.66 -17.22
C ALA A 594 -28.86 9.24 -16.49
N VAL A 595 -28.95 8.18 -15.68
CA VAL A 595 -27.79 7.56 -15.03
C VAL A 595 -27.37 6.33 -15.81
N TYR A 596 -26.08 6.23 -16.13
CA TYR A 596 -25.47 5.10 -16.81
C TYR A 596 -24.54 4.35 -15.87
N ASP A 597 -24.58 3.02 -15.91
CA ASP A 597 -23.59 2.15 -15.28
C ASP A 597 -22.50 1.85 -16.31
N VAL A 598 -21.32 2.44 -16.13
CA VAL A 598 -20.23 2.43 -17.11
C VAL A 598 -19.14 1.49 -16.61
N LYS A 599 -18.89 0.42 -17.35
CA LYS A 599 -17.84 -0.58 -17.06
C LYS A 599 -16.49 -0.11 -17.61
N ALA A 600 -15.38 -0.54 -17.00
CA ALA A 600 -14.03 -0.22 -17.49
C ALA A 600 -13.82 -0.62 -18.97
N SER A 601 -14.46 -1.68 -19.44
CA SER A 601 -14.42 -2.12 -20.85
C SER A 601 -15.14 -1.18 -21.82
N GLU A 602 -15.97 -0.27 -21.32
CA GLU A 602 -16.73 0.72 -22.09
C GLU A 602 -16.04 2.09 -22.05
N ILE A 603 -14.86 2.19 -21.43
CA ILE A 603 -14.13 3.45 -21.26
C ILE A 603 -12.92 3.46 -22.20
N GLU A 604 -12.86 4.49 -23.04
CA GLU A 604 -11.72 4.77 -23.90
C GLU A 604 -11.02 6.03 -23.39
N ASN A 605 -9.68 6.04 -23.40
CA ASN A 605 -8.93 7.24 -23.04
C ASN A 605 -9.31 8.40 -23.97
N ALA A 606 -9.28 9.62 -23.43
CA ALA A 606 -9.41 10.81 -24.26
C ALA A 606 -8.35 10.79 -25.38
N PRO A 607 -8.74 11.03 -26.65
CA PRO A 607 -7.77 11.24 -27.72
C PRO A 607 -6.87 12.44 -27.36
N ASP A 608 -5.59 12.35 -27.69
CA ASP A 608 -4.70 13.51 -27.62
C ASP A 608 -5.05 14.45 -28.79
N PHE A 609 -5.61 15.62 -28.48
CA PHE A 609 -6.01 16.60 -29.48
C PHE A 609 -4.93 17.68 -29.69
N GLY A 610 -3.80 17.60 -28.98
CA GLY A 610 -2.70 18.55 -29.10
C GLY A 610 -3.02 19.97 -28.62
N ASN A 611 -4.10 20.15 -27.84
CA ASN A 611 -4.55 21.44 -27.33
C ASN A 611 -4.60 21.39 -25.80
N SER A 612 -3.57 21.96 -25.15
CA SER A 612 -3.30 21.78 -23.71
C SER A 612 -4.46 22.14 -22.79
N ASP A 613 -5.26 23.16 -23.14
CA ASP A 613 -6.22 23.74 -22.19
C ASP A 613 -7.59 23.05 -22.20
N SER A 614 -7.98 22.37 -23.30
CA SER A 614 -9.26 21.66 -23.40
C SER A 614 -9.17 20.20 -22.94
N ASP A 615 -7.98 19.60 -23.07
CA ASP A 615 -7.76 18.18 -22.84
C ASP A 615 -7.75 17.86 -21.32
N GLU A 616 -7.44 18.84 -20.46
CA GLU A 616 -7.42 18.65 -19.01
C GLU A 616 -8.81 18.47 -18.36
N TYR A 617 -9.88 18.99 -18.99
CA TYR A 617 -11.25 18.85 -18.48
C TYR A 617 -11.87 17.48 -18.78
N ILE A 618 -11.29 16.74 -19.72
CA ILE A 618 -11.81 15.45 -20.16
C ILE A 618 -11.03 14.34 -19.45
N MET A 619 -11.74 13.51 -18.70
CA MET A 619 -11.15 12.33 -18.07
C MET A 619 -11.05 11.16 -19.08
N ALA A 620 -12.14 10.87 -19.79
CA ALA A 620 -12.24 9.76 -20.74
C ALA A 620 -13.52 9.86 -21.60
N LEU A 621 -13.67 8.97 -22.57
CA LEU A 621 -14.91 8.74 -23.32
C LEU A 621 -15.59 7.46 -22.82
N ALA A 622 -16.87 7.54 -22.49
CA ALA A 622 -17.70 6.38 -22.19
C ALA A 622 -18.52 5.99 -23.42
N LYS A 623 -18.42 4.72 -23.82
CA LYS A 623 -19.11 4.11 -24.96
C LYS A 623 -19.86 2.88 -24.50
N THR A 624 -21.06 3.12 -24.00
CA THR A 624 -22.02 2.07 -23.64
C THR A 624 -22.71 1.54 -24.90
N GLU A 625 -23.43 0.42 -24.79
CA GLU A 625 -24.23 -0.12 -25.90
C GLU A 625 -25.25 0.89 -26.48
N THR A 626 -25.68 1.87 -25.68
CA THR A 626 -26.80 2.76 -26.02
C THR A 626 -26.44 4.23 -26.13
N ALA A 627 -25.21 4.63 -25.73
CA ALA A 627 -24.80 6.02 -25.67
C ALA A 627 -23.28 6.19 -25.68
N ILE A 628 -22.83 7.31 -26.27
CA ILE A 628 -21.46 7.83 -26.19
C ILE A 628 -21.50 9.19 -25.48
N PHE A 629 -20.68 9.38 -24.47
CA PHE A 629 -20.58 10.65 -23.73
C PHE A 629 -19.20 10.84 -23.10
N ILE A 630 -18.86 12.10 -22.80
CA ILE A 630 -17.56 12.53 -22.29
C ILE A 630 -17.57 12.51 -20.76
N LEU A 631 -16.64 11.79 -20.13
CA LEU A 631 -16.48 11.80 -18.67
C LEU A 631 -15.66 13.02 -18.26
N LEU A 632 -16.19 13.85 -17.36
CA LEU A 632 -15.55 15.09 -16.94
C LEU A 632 -14.59 14.90 -15.77
N ASN A 633 -13.45 15.59 -15.82
CA ASN A 633 -12.47 15.66 -14.73
C ASN A 633 -12.86 16.75 -13.72
N MET A 634 -13.64 16.37 -12.72
CA MET A 634 -14.12 17.32 -11.69
C MET A 634 -13.01 17.93 -10.86
N GLY A 635 -11.91 17.21 -10.63
CA GLY A 635 -10.74 17.74 -9.90
C GLY A 635 -10.06 18.91 -10.61
N VAL A 636 -10.18 19.01 -11.94
CA VAL A 636 -9.69 20.15 -12.72
C VAL A 636 -10.76 21.23 -12.86
N ILE A 637 -12.00 20.85 -13.13
CA ILE A 637 -13.12 21.80 -13.34
C ILE A 637 -13.35 22.66 -12.09
N LEU A 638 -13.22 22.07 -10.90
CA LEU A 638 -13.47 22.73 -9.62
C LEU A 638 -12.27 23.52 -9.08
N LYS A 639 -11.09 23.46 -9.73
CA LYS A 639 -9.91 24.21 -9.28
C LYS A 639 -10.13 25.74 -9.37
N PRO A 640 -9.87 26.49 -8.29
CA PRO A 640 -9.91 27.95 -8.31
C PRO A 640 -8.83 28.53 -9.22
N GLU A 641 -9.15 29.56 -10.01
CA GLU A 641 -8.22 30.23 -10.95
C GLU A 641 -6.95 30.83 -10.30
N LYS A 642 -6.89 30.98 -8.97
CA LYS A 642 -5.72 31.56 -8.28
C LYS A 642 -4.42 30.77 -8.45
N TYR A 643 -4.45 29.56 -9.03
CA TYR A 643 -3.27 28.72 -9.24
C TYR A 643 -2.89 28.49 -10.72
N GLN A 644 -3.63 29.03 -11.69
CA GLN A 644 -3.32 28.84 -13.13
C GLN A 644 -2.36 29.91 -13.71
N LYS A 645 -1.89 30.86 -12.91
CA LYS A 645 -0.95 31.92 -13.34
C LYS A 645 0.28 32.04 -12.42
N ALA A 646 0.95 30.92 -12.18
CA ALA A 646 2.32 30.90 -11.70
C ALA A 646 3.11 29.90 -12.56
N GLY A 647 3.37 30.32 -13.80
CA GLY A 647 4.32 29.72 -14.73
C GLY A 647 5.23 30.82 -15.24
#